data_AF-A0A9P6V3B3-F1
#
_entry.id   AF-A0A9P6V3B3-F1
#
_cell.length_a   1.000
_cell.length_b   1.000
_cell.length_c   1.000
_cell.angle_alpha   90.00
_cell.angle_beta   90.00
_cell.angle_gamma   90.00
#
_symmetry.space_group_name_H-M   'P 1'
#
loop_
_entity.id
_entity.type
_entity.pdbx_description
1 polymer ?
#
loop_
_entity_poly.entity_id
_entity_poly.type
_entity_poly.pdbx_seq_one_letter_code
_entity_poly.pdbx_strand_id
1 'polypeptide(L)'
;MAPSPPRGLTIWSVALWTILLAFIATTASALDESQAGIIDWHHRWIGTPHLSANTRNVRGSNTVYVATDKNVVASLKAKSGELLWRQVLREDEPVHAIRAHAGHVVALTGTKNFHVRLLDAKTGQPHWDFTPSGEGSSEFGQAVTTTKEDGNLIVLNQGAHVRKLNSKTGVQIWHWKAQAGSATSYFSVLEANGFAGSEDVVYVLGLQRGIAAFSLEVVALESATGKYIKTFNIKSKIDTITDVLTLGGGTPHKAGYVAWLEKDYLKVLTLGTEKTTQSTLKIIISHAPAFEQLQAPLAFVDLGLPEGYTEFLLAGTVGEYNDAKAAVLLNIDESGKADIVYDFGERTGFSAWSATTLPGTEEVVVLRAYRNDPEIAVLEVVNTKERKITLEQEIPLDFDKFAHFTFASLELYNKGQGVQTRAYFSTLDGSFHAFSDVESESWYREESLAYAKDVEIVDLPERKLWTQDVDETGHVKSAKNESIVAHYIERLTLHVHQLKDLPAFMLSYANPSSLFTRAPVAVPYSEVDIGLNKTIQPLYRDQFGLRKILIFSTEKGKIVAVDSANKGQIIWSRFFSMGHDIKNLVIVRHANVRLPPVLAVIAQTEDGGNNKVIRMYRIDALTGKDYESGNFFFPAAAWIPAGYLSAFKLPLEDPEEKTQVLCLVDDRMHITTFPTTDAVEQAFKALSDDFYFTLESKIGAKEINGYKAIVSAETDRMDVEPTWNIPFPAGEEIVALAEKPSYEVMSSLGRVLGDRGVLYKYQNPNYATVITANKQPKNGMAPYITIYLIDAVKGSILYQATHENIGVDQAVLATQFENNVVYTFWSEGDTSTSAKGYQAVSLELYESDTRNHRTKSDTFSSFTAEKPHVIAQSFPFSQTPSAIGVTTTKAGISAKDILFGLSRHTVMAVNHRYLDPRRPTGAPTALEKEEMLIPYSPIPDDARLYLSYNLEVANIRKIVTSPTLLESTTVVVAFGQDVFVTRHAPSKTFDILNEDFSKSQLMLTMVALVLVLFITKPMVVKKELRELWY
;
A
#
# COMPACT_ATOMS: atom_id res chain seq x y z
N MET A 1 -63.91 34.58 -53.07
CA MET A 1 -62.43 34.72 -53.10
C MET A 1 -61.99 35.25 -51.75
N ALA A 2 -61.42 34.39 -50.91
CA ALA A 2 -60.75 34.76 -49.68
C ALA A 2 -59.27 34.32 -49.82
N PRO A 3 -58.28 35.17 -49.50
CA PRO A 3 -56.89 34.77 -49.55
C PRO A 3 -56.53 33.92 -48.33
N SER A 4 -55.85 32.81 -48.57
CA SER A 4 -55.28 31.94 -47.54
C SER A 4 -54.13 32.63 -46.79
N PRO A 5 -53.96 32.39 -45.48
CA PRO A 5 -52.80 32.88 -44.73
C PRO A 5 -51.56 32.02 -45.03
N PRO A 6 -50.34 32.57 -44.92
CA PRO A 6 -49.12 31.85 -45.23
C PRO A 6 -48.82 30.79 -44.17
N ARG A 7 -48.80 29.51 -44.58
CA ARG A 7 -48.44 28.34 -43.76
C ARG A 7 -46.95 28.28 -43.35
N GLY A 8 -46.19 29.35 -43.51
CA GLY A 8 -44.74 29.38 -43.27
C GLY A 8 -44.30 29.87 -41.88
N LEU A 9 -45.11 30.66 -41.17
CA LEU A 9 -44.68 31.31 -39.91
C LEU A 9 -44.91 30.47 -38.64
N THR A 10 -45.77 29.46 -38.70
CA THR A 10 -46.04 28.57 -37.56
C THR A 10 -44.98 27.48 -37.39
N ILE A 11 -44.31 27.07 -38.47
CA ILE A 11 -43.27 26.02 -38.40
C ILE A 11 -41.97 26.59 -37.81
N TRP A 12 -41.62 27.83 -38.15
CA TRP A 12 -40.42 28.50 -37.60
C TRP A 12 -40.56 28.87 -36.13
N SER A 13 -41.76 29.27 -35.68
CA SER A 13 -42.01 29.56 -34.27
C SER A 13 -42.02 28.30 -33.41
N VAL A 14 -42.63 27.20 -33.89
CA VAL A 14 -42.58 25.91 -33.17
C VAL A 14 -41.15 25.35 -33.14
N ALA A 15 -40.39 25.44 -34.25
CA ALA A 15 -38.98 25.04 -34.28
C ALA A 15 -38.11 25.87 -33.32
N LEU A 16 -38.31 27.20 -33.28
CA LEU A 16 -37.58 28.09 -32.37
C LEU A 16 -37.91 27.80 -30.90
N TRP A 17 -39.18 27.52 -30.57
CA TRP A 17 -39.61 27.14 -29.22
C TRP A 17 -39.13 25.75 -28.82
N THR A 18 -39.05 24.78 -29.73
CA THR A 18 -38.45 23.46 -29.45
C THR A 18 -36.93 23.54 -29.24
N ILE A 19 -36.24 24.43 -29.96
CA ILE A 19 -34.81 24.70 -29.75
C ILE A 19 -34.61 25.42 -28.40
N LEU A 20 -35.47 26.38 -28.05
CA LEU A 20 -35.40 27.07 -26.76
C LEU A 20 -35.70 26.12 -25.58
N LEU A 21 -36.68 25.20 -25.72
CA LEU A 21 -36.97 24.18 -24.70
C LEU A 21 -35.84 23.15 -24.57
N ALA A 22 -35.14 22.81 -25.67
CA ALA A 22 -33.96 21.95 -25.62
C ALA A 22 -32.77 22.61 -24.89
N PHE A 23 -32.68 23.95 -24.89
CA PHE A 23 -31.69 24.70 -24.11
C PHE A 23 -32.06 24.88 -22.62
N ILE A 24 -33.30 24.60 -22.22
CA ILE A 24 -33.78 24.70 -20.82
C ILE A 24 -33.75 23.35 -20.10
N ALA A 25 -33.43 22.24 -20.80
CA ALA A 25 -33.20 20.94 -20.18
C ALA A 25 -31.89 20.97 -19.38
N THR A 26 -31.97 21.40 -18.12
CA THR A 26 -30.87 21.23 -17.17
C THR A 26 -30.69 19.74 -16.91
N THR A 27 -29.66 19.16 -17.49
CA THR A 27 -29.10 17.89 -17.00
C THR A 27 -28.64 18.13 -15.57
N ALA A 28 -29.15 17.35 -14.62
CA ALA A 28 -28.74 17.41 -13.24
C ALA A 28 -27.22 17.20 -13.15
N SER A 29 -26.48 18.21 -12.71
CA SER A 29 -25.04 18.11 -12.46
C SER A 29 -24.79 17.20 -11.26
N ALA A 30 -24.38 15.97 -11.54
CA ALA A 30 -23.60 15.13 -10.64
C ALA A 30 -22.09 15.34 -10.93
N LEU A 31 -21.20 14.60 -10.27
CA LEU A 31 -19.79 14.49 -10.65
C LEU A 31 -19.69 14.29 -12.18
N ASP A 32 -18.73 14.91 -12.87
CA ASP A 32 -18.56 14.71 -14.31
C ASP A 32 -18.23 13.24 -14.58
N GLU A 33 -19.24 12.45 -14.95
CA GLU A 33 -19.13 11.03 -15.32
C GLU A 33 -18.03 10.80 -16.36
N SER A 34 -17.76 11.81 -17.19
CA SER A 34 -16.69 11.81 -18.19
C SER A 34 -15.28 11.74 -17.60
N GLN A 35 -15.06 12.06 -16.33
CA GLN A 35 -13.71 12.07 -15.73
C GLN A 35 -13.35 10.76 -15.02
N ALA A 36 -14.33 9.93 -14.67
CA ALA A 36 -14.11 8.65 -13.98
C ALA A 36 -13.27 7.69 -14.86
N GLY A 37 -12.17 7.19 -14.30
CA GLY A 37 -11.20 6.33 -14.98
C GLY A 37 -10.26 7.04 -15.96
N ILE A 38 -10.34 8.38 -16.06
CA ILE A 38 -9.44 9.20 -16.89
C ILE A 38 -8.39 9.90 -16.01
N ILE A 39 -8.84 10.57 -14.94
CA ILE A 39 -7.95 11.33 -14.04
C ILE A 39 -7.51 10.52 -12.82
N ASP A 40 -8.11 9.37 -12.63
CA ASP A 40 -7.95 8.51 -11.47
C ASP A 40 -7.71 7.04 -11.85
N TRP A 41 -7.11 6.31 -10.92
CA TRP A 41 -7.01 4.86 -10.98
C TRP A 41 -6.95 4.27 -9.58
N HIS A 42 -7.37 3.00 -9.49
CA HIS A 42 -7.41 2.23 -8.26
C HIS A 42 -6.84 0.84 -8.51
N HIS A 43 -5.76 0.52 -7.82
CA HIS A 43 -5.19 -0.81 -7.80
C HIS A 43 -5.58 -1.54 -6.53
N ARG A 44 -6.18 -2.72 -6.71
CA ARG A 44 -6.66 -3.61 -5.66
C ARG A 44 -5.66 -4.73 -5.43
N TRP A 45 -5.05 -4.73 -4.25
CA TRP A 45 -4.06 -5.74 -3.86
C TRP A 45 -4.61 -6.73 -2.83
N ILE A 46 -4.16 -7.98 -2.88
CA ILE A 46 -4.55 -9.02 -1.95
C ILE A 46 -3.48 -9.26 -0.88
N GLY A 47 -2.24 -8.84 -1.12
CA GLY A 47 -1.08 -9.20 -0.29
C GLY A 47 -0.48 -10.53 -0.73
N THR A 48 0.55 -10.99 -0.02
CA THR A 48 1.36 -12.14 -0.42
C THR A 48 0.62 -13.44 -0.14
N PRO A 49 0.30 -14.26 -1.17
CA PRO A 49 -0.31 -15.56 -0.96
C PRO A 49 0.62 -16.51 -0.20
N HIS A 50 0.05 -17.21 0.78
CA HIS A 50 0.73 -18.25 1.56
C HIS A 50 -0.06 -19.56 1.66
N LEU A 51 -1.33 -19.54 1.23
CA LEU A 51 -2.21 -20.69 1.16
C LEU A 51 -2.95 -20.65 -0.18
N SER A 52 -3.25 -21.81 -0.74
CA SER A 52 -4.12 -21.94 -1.91
C SER A 52 -5.15 -23.05 -1.74
N ALA A 53 -6.22 -22.94 -2.51
CA ALA A 53 -7.29 -23.92 -2.58
C ALA A 53 -7.57 -24.28 -4.06
N ASN A 54 -6.59 -24.86 -4.75
CA ASN A 54 -6.73 -25.21 -6.16
C ASN A 54 -7.80 -26.28 -6.38
N THR A 55 -8.77 -25.99 -7.26
CA THR A 55 -9.75 -26.99 -7.67
C THR A 55 -9.12 -27.96 -8.66
N ARG A 56 -9.17 -29.26 -8.35
CA ARG A 56 -8.73 -30.31 -9.28
C ARG A 56 -9.72 -30.43 -10.43
N ASN A 57 -9.40 -29.84 -11.58
CA ASN A 57 -10.26 -29.89 -12.77
C ASN A 57 -9.50 -30.48 -13.95
N VAL A 58 -10.05 -31.54 -14.55
CA VAL A 58 -9.46 -32.19 -15.73
C VAL A 58 -9.30 -31.22 -16.91
N ARG A 59 -10.17 -30.21 -17.03
CA ARG A 59 -10.13 -29.22 -18.12
C ARG A 59 -9.34 -27.95 -17.78
N GLY A 60 -8.78 -27.88 -16.57
CA GLY A 60 -8.12 -26.69 -16.04
C GLY A 60 -9.12 -25.75 -15.39
N SER A 61 -8.66 -25.09 -14.34
CA SER A 61 -9.39 -24.05 -13.65
C SER A 61 -9.29 -22.73 -14.41
N ASN A 62 -10.39 -21.98 -14.37
CA ASN A 62 -10.39 -20.58 -14.75
C ASN A 62 -9.97 -19.66 -13.59
N THR A 63 -9.84 -20.20 -12.38
CA THR A 63 -9.69 -19.46 -11.13
C THR A 63 -8.68 -20.09 -10.19
N VAL A 64 -7.85 -19.29 -9.54
CA VAL A 64 -7.01 -19.70 -8.42
C VAL A 64 -7.53 -19.04 -7.15
N TYR A 65 -7.69 -19.82 -6.09
CA TYR A 65 -8.14 -19.34 -4.78
C TYR A 65 -6.95 -19.27 -3.85
N VAL A 66 -6.75 -18.12 -3.23
CA VAL A 66 -5.60 -17.87 -2.35
C VAL A 66 -6.04 -17.20 -1.07
N ALA A 67 -5.28 -17.46 -0.01
CA ALA A 67 -5.31 -16.66 1.19
C ALA A 67 -3.93 -16.06 1.45
N THR A 68 -3.93 -14.84 1.97
CA THR A 68 -2.74 -14.01 2.11
C THR A 68 -2.45 -13.66 3.57
N ASP A 69 -1.22 -13.26 3.85
CA ASP A 69 -0.80 -12.77 5.18
C ASP A 69 -1.41 -11.39 5.56
N LYS A 70 -2.15 -10.74 4.64
CA LYS A 70 -2.96 -9.52 4.88
C LYS A 70 -4.42 -9.85 5.18
N ASN A 71 -4.70 -11.06 5.67
CA ASN A 71 -6.03 -11.57 6.01
C ASN A 71 -7.04 -11.42 4.86
N VAL A 72 -6.60 -11.71 3.62
CA VAL A 72 -7.47 -11.69 2.45
C VAL A 72 -7.72 -13.10 1.97
N VAL A 73 -8.98 -13.42 1.69
CA VAL A 73 -9.34 -14.58 0.85
C VAL A 73 -9.75 -14.06 -0.52
N ALA A 74 -9.11 -14.52 -1.58
CA ALA A 74 -9.32 -14.00 -2.92
C ALA A 74 -9.42 -15.09 -3.99
N SER A 75 -10.07 -14.72 -5.08
CA SER A 75 -10.09 -15.48 -6.32
C SER A 75 -9.51 -14.64 -7.45
N LEU A 76 -8.50 -15.19 -8.13
CA LEU A 76 -7.88 -14.59 -9.30
C LEU A 76 -8.18 -15.41 -10.54
N LYS A 77 -8.29 -14.76 -11.69
CA LYS A 77 -8.40 -15.45 -12.97
C LYS A 77 -7.09 -16.14 -13.28
N ALA A 78 -7.12 -17.45 -13.43
CA ALA A 78 -5.92 -18.27 -13.50
C ALA A 78 -4.97 -17.92 -14.67
N LYS A 79 -5.53 -17.42 -15.77
CA LYS A 79 -4.81 -17.08 -17.01
C LYS A 79 -4.23 -15.67 -17.09
N SER A 80 -4.73 -14.74 -16.27
CA SER A 80 -4.34 -13.33 -16.38
C SER A 80 -3.99 -12.67 -15.05
N GLY A 81 -4.23 -13.36 -13.93
CA GLY A 81 -4.05 -12.80 -12.59
C GLY A 81 -5.05 -11.71 -12.24
N GLU A 82 -6.06 -11.48 -13.07
CA GLU A 82 -7.09 -10.47 -12.80
C GLU A 82 -7.88 -10.85 -11.54
N LEU A 83 -8.09 -9.88 -10.65
CA LEU A 83 -8.82 -10.09 -9.42
C LEU A 83 -10.32 -10.19 -9.69
N LEU A 84 -10.91 -11.36 -9.44
CA LEU A 84 -12.34 -11.60 -9.64
C LEU A 84 -13.15 -11.12 -8.42
N TRP A 85 -12.75 -11.57 -7.24
CA TRP A 85 -13.31 -11.13 -5.95
C TRP A 85 -12.27 -11.29 -4.85
N ARG A 86 -12.42 -10.52 -3.78
CA ARG A 86 -11.68 -10.70 -2.52
C ARG A 86 -12.58 -10.37 -1.33
N GLN A 87 -12.30 -11.02 -0.21
CA GLN A 87 -12.82 -10.70 1.11
C GLN A 87 -11.64 -10.18 1.92
N VAL A 88 -11.61 -8.88 2.18
CA VAL A 88 -10.63 -8.25 3.07
C VAL A 88 -11.16 -8.37 4.49
N LEU A 89 -10.53 -9.20 5.30
CA LEU A 89 -10.92 -9.40 6.69
C LEU A 89 -10.23 -8.37 7.59
N ARG A 90 -10.69 -8.29 8.84
CA ARG A 90 -10.09 -7.39 9.84
C ARG A 90 -8.67 -7.83 10.17
N GLU A 91 -7.85 -6.89 10.64
CA GLU A 91 -6.46 -7.20 11.04
C GLU A 91 -6.40 -8.22 12.19
N ASP A 92 -7.41 -8.28 13.06
CA ASP A 92 -7.54 -9.25 14.17
C ASP A 92 -8.17 -10.60 13.76
N GLU A 93 -8.40 -10.80 12.45
CA GLU A 93 -9.10 -11.96 11.92
C GLU A 93 -8.23 -12.74 10.90
N PRO A 94 -7.17 -13.43 11.35
CA PRO A 94 -6.25 -14.14 10.47
C PRO A 94 -6.92 -15.30 9.75
N VAL A 95 -6.44 -15.63 8.54
CA VAL A 95 -6.89 -16.81 7.79
C VAL A 95 -5.99 -17.99 8.13
N HIS A 96 -6.54 -19.01 8.77
CA HIS A 96 -5.79 -20.19 9.21
C HIS A 96 -5.73 -21.29 8.16
N ALA A 97 -6.80 -21.46 7.37
CA ALA A 97 -6.87 -22.49 6.34
C ALA A 97 -7.89 -22.12 5.26
N ILE A 98 -7.63 -22.53 4.02
CA ILE A 98 -8.62 -22.52 2.94
C ILE A 98 -8.67 -23.87 2.23
N ARG A 99 -9.86 -24.29 1.77
CA ARG A 99 -10.04 -25.55 1.02
C ARG A 99 -11.12 -25.40 -0.04
N ALA A 100 -10.87 -25.97 -1.22
CA ALA A 100 -11.89 -26.10 -2.25
C ALA A 100 -12.86 -27.22 -1.88
N HIS A 101 -14.16 -26.96 -1.88
CA HIS A 101 -15.17 -27.93 -1.49
C HIS A 101 -16.47 -27.73 -2.29
N ALA A 102 -16.87 -28.73 -3.09
CA ALA A 102 -18.17 -28.76 -3.79
C ALA A 102 -18.56 -27.44 -4.52
N GLY A 103 -17.62 -26.82 -5.24
CA GLY A 103 -17.86 -25.55 -5.95
C GLY A 103 -17.84 -24.29 -5.08
N HIS A 104 -17.37 -24.41 -3.84
CA HIS A 104 -17.21 -23.37 -2.83
C HIS A 104 -15.78 -23.36 -2.29
N VAL A 105 -15.44 -22.32 -1.51
CA VAL A 105 -14.20 -22.21 -0.75
C VAL A 105 -14.54 -22.18 0.73
N VAL A 106 -14.06 -23.17 1.49
CA VAL A 106 -14.10 -23.15 2.95
C VAL A 106 -12.94 -22.29 3.44
N ALA A 107 -13.20 -21.34 4.34
CA ALA A 107 -12.19 -20.55 5.02
C ALA A 107 -12.35 -20.65 6.53
N LEU A 108 -11.27 -20.98 7.24
CA LEU A 108 -11.19 -20.87 8.70
C LEU A 108 -10.51 -19.55 9.06
N THR A 109 -11.20 -18.69 9.78
CA THR A 109 -10.69 -17.34 10.07
C THR A 109 -10.92 -16.93 11.52
N GLY A 110 -10.09 -16.01 12.02
CA GLY A 110 -10.24 -15.44 13.35
C GLY A 110 -9.78 -16.33 14.49
N THR A 111 -9.35 -15.70 15.58
CA THR A 111 -8.83 -16.39 16.77
C THR A 111 -9.81 -16.31 17.94
N LYS A 112 -10.11 -15.08 18.38
CA LYS A 112 -11.12 -14.78 19.42
C LYS A 112 -12.53 -15.00 18.91
N ASN A 113 -12.84 -14.40 17.76
CA ASN A 113 -14.08 -14.61 17.03
C ASN A 113 -13.76 -15.58 15.89
N PHE A 114 -13.73 -16.88 16.19
CA PHE A 114 -13.45 -17.90 15.18
C PHE A 114 -14.66 -18.07 14.25
N HIS A 115 -14.41 -18.12 12.95
CA HIS A 115 -15.40 -18.31 11.92
C HIS A 115 -15.06 -19.49 11.03
N VAL A 116 -16.09 -20.25 10.66
CA VAL A 116 -16.04 -21.17 9.53
C VAL A 116 -16.94 -20.59 8.46
N ARG A 117 -16.36 -20.24 7.31
CA ARG A 117 -17.12 -19.66 6.19
C ARG A 117 -17.09 -20.59 5.01
N LEU A 118 -18.25 -20.77 4.39
CA LEU A 118 -18.35 -21.36 3.07
C LEU A 118 -18.66 -20.25 2.08
N LEU A 119 -17.68 -19.90 1.26
CA LEU A 119 -17.79 -18.84 0.26
C LEU A 119 -18.16 -19.44 -1.10
N ASP A 120 -19.13 -18.84 -1.78
CA ASP A 120 -19.39 -19.17 -3.18
C ASP A 120 -18.14 -18.88 -4.02
N ALA A 121 -17.67 -19.86 -4.78
CA ALA A 121 -16.39 -19.76 -5.45
C ALA A 121 -16.39 -18.73 -6.59
N LYS A 122 -17.55 -18.36 -7.13
CA LYS A 122 -17.65 -17.40 -8.24
C LYS A 122 -17.76 -15.95 -7.77
N THR A 123 -18.48 -15.72 -6.67
CA THR A 123 -18.83 -14.38 -6.19
C THR A 123 -18.06 -13.99 -4.93
N GLY A 124 -17.52 -14.95 -4.19
CA GLY A 124 -16.88 -14.73 -2.89
C GLY A 124 -17.87 -14.41 -1.77
N GLN A 125 -19.18 -14.44 -2.03
CA GLN A 125 -20.19 -14.18 -1.01
C GLN A 125 -20.31 -15.37 -0.06
N PRO A 126 -20.46 -15.13 1.26
CA PRO A 126 -20.69 -16.21 2.20
C PRO A 126 -22.04 -16.87 1.92
N HIS A 127 -22.02 -18.17 1.63
CA HIS A 127 -23.23 -19.00 1.60
C HIS A 127 -23.79 -19.18 3.01
N TRP A 128 -22.88 -19.40 3.97
CA TRP A 128 -23.13 -19.36 5.41
C TRP A 128 -21.84 -19.02 6.17
N ASP A 129 -21.99 -18.50 7.38
CA ASP A 129 -20.93 -18.20 8.34
C ASP A 129 -21.31 -18.82 9.69
N PHE A 130 -20.47 -19.70 10.21
CA PHE A 130 -20.66 -20.34 11.51
C PHE A 130 -19.66 -19.80 12.53
N THR A 131 -20.17 -19.28 13.63
CA THR A 131 -19.38 -18.80 14.78
C THR A 131 -19.80 -19.56 16.05
N PRO A 132 -18.90 -20.29 16.71
CA PRO A 132 -19.21 -20.93 17.98
C PRO A 132 -19.36 -19.90 19.12
N SER A 133 -20.30 -20.10 20.03
CA SER A 133 -20.59 -19.16 21.12
C SER A 133 -19.73 -19.38 22.37
N GLY A 134 -19.12 -18.32 22.91
CA GLY A 134 -18.58 -18.30 24.28
C GLY A 134 -17.32 -19.12 24.53
N GLU A 135 -16.41 -19.21 23.55
CA GLU A 135 -15.18 -20.00 23.64
C GLU A 135 -13.93 -19.10 23.76
N GLY A 136 -12.79 -19.69 24.15
CA GLY A 136 -11.58 -18.98 24.57
C GLY A 136 -10.89 -18.19 23.44
N SER A 137 -9.67 -17.72 23.68
CA SER A 137 -8.92 -16.89 22.72
C SER A 137 -7.66 -17.57 22.16
N SER A 138 -7.65 -18.90 22.04
CA SER A 138 -6.47 -19.62 21.54
C SER A 138 -6.32 -19.45 20.03
N GLU A 139 -5.16 -18.96 19.61
CA GLU A 139 -4.77 -18.90 18.18
C GLU A 139 -4.28 -20.24 17.66
N PHE A 140 -4.09 -21.23 18.53
CA PHE A 140 -3.58 -22.54 18.15
C PHE A 140 -4.70 -23.55 17.91
N GLY A 141 -4.46 -24.45 16.97
CA GLY A 141 -5.26 -25.64 16.73
C GLY A 141 -6.52 -25.37 15.93
N GLN A 142 -6.35 -24.85 14.72
CA GLN A 142 -7.39 -24.76 13.69
C GLN A 142 -7.06 -25.75 12.58
N ALA A 143 -7.99 -26.63 12.26
CA ALA A 143 -7.86 -27.58 11.15
C ALA A 143 -9.24 -27.92 10.60
N VAL A 144 -9.30 -28.28 9.32
CA VAL A 144 -10.53 -28.70 8.66
C VAL A 144 -10.27 -29.93 7.80
N THR A 145 -11.13 -30.93 7.95
CA THR A 145 -11.22 -32.11 7.09
C THR A 145 -12.64 -32.27 6.56
N THR A 146 -12.80 -33.08 5.51
CA THR A 146 -14.10 -33.33 4.88
C THR A 146 -14.49 -34.78 5.06
N THR A 147 -15.72 -35.03 5.46
CA THR A 147 -16.21 -36.39 5.62
C THR A 147 -16.55 -37.02 4.29
N LYS A 148 -16.21 -38.30 4.14
CA LYS A 148 -16.32 -39.03 2.88
C LYS A 148 -17.76 -39.30 2.46
N GLU A 149 -18.61 -39.75 3.39
CA GLU A 149 -19.95 -40.24 3.04
C GLU A 149 -20.92 -39.12 2.65
N ASP A 150 -20.89 -38.03 3.39
CA ASP A 150 -21.87 -36.94 3.30
C ASP A 150 -21.25 -35.60 2.86
N GLY A 151 -19.91 -35.51 2.73
CA GLY A 151 -19.22 -34.29 2.33
C GLY A 151 -19.35 -33.16 3.35
N ASN A 152 -19.63 -33.48 4.61
CA ASN A 152 -19.71 -32.51 5.69
C ASN A 152 -18.31 -32.08 6.16
N LEU A 153 -18.24 -31.00 6.94
CA LEU A 153 -16.97 -30.44 7.40
C LEU A 153 -16.73 -30.87 8.84
N ILE A 154 -15.55 -31.42 9.13
CA ILE A 154 -15.07 -31.54 10.50
C ILE A 154 -14.08 -30.42 10.75
N VAL A 155 -14.37 -29.60 11.75
CA VAL A 155 -13.54 -28.44 12.11
C VAL A 155 -13.02 -28.62 13.52
N LEU A 156 -11.71 -28.49 13.66
CA LEU A 156 -11.05 -28.28 14.94
C LEU A 156 -10.86 -26.77 15.11
N ASN A 157 -11.23 -26.25 16.27
CA ASN A 157 -10.95 -24.86 16.64
C ASN A 157 -10.43 -24.75 18.07
N GLN A 158 -9.54 -23.77 18.25
CA GLN A 158 -8.91 -23.42 19.54
C GLN A 158 -8.21 -24.59 20.24
N GLY A 159 -7.83 -25.61 19.45
CA GLY A 159 -7.15 -26.80 19.92
C GLY A 159 -7.89 -27.61 20.98
N ALA A 160 -9.22 -27.48 21.10
CA ALA A 160 -10.02 -28.20 22.10
C ALA A 160 -11.43 -28.57 21.64
N HIS A 161 -11.93 -27.97 20.57
CA HIS A 161 -13.31 -28.15 20.11
C HIS A 161 -13.30 -28.77 18.73
N VAL A 162 -13.97 -29.91 18.57
CA VAL A 162 -14.13 -30.60 17.29
C VAL A 162 -15.61 -30.66 16.95
N ARG A 163 -15.95 -30.24 15.74
CA ARG A 163 -17.34 -30.09 15.32
C ARG A 163 -17.54 -30.69 13.95
N LYS A 164 -18.67 -31.37 13.76
CA LYS A 164 -19.17 -31.68 12.42
C LYS A 164 -20.22 -30.66 12.04
N LEU A 165 -19.99 -29.97 10.93
CA LEU A 165 -20.91 -28.99 10.36
C LEU A 165 -21.50 -29.55 9.07
N ASN A 166 -22.80 -29.34 8.88
CA ASN A 166 -23.44 -29.66 7.62
C ASN A 166 -22.90 -28.73 6.53
N SER A 167 -22.28 -29.27 5.47
CA SER A 167 -21.61 -28.45 4.45
C SER A 167 -22.57 -27.55 3.67
N LYS A 168 -23.86 -27.89 3.58
CA LYS A 168 -24.85 -27.09 2.85
C LYS A 168 -25.43 -25.94 3.67
N THR A 169 -25.59 -26.14 4.99
CA THR A 169 -26.34 -25.20 5.84
C THR A 169 -25.49 -24.51 6.92
N GLY A 170 -24.28 -25.01 7.18
CA GLY A 170 -23.42 -24.53 8.28
C GLY A 170 -23.92 -24.97 9.67
N VAL A 171 -25.02 -25.71 9.76
CA VAL A 171 -25.59 -26.15 11.04
C VAL A 171 -24.69 -27.21 11.67
N GLN A 172 -24.38 -27.02 12.96
CA GLN A 172 -23.63 -27.98 13.75
C GLN A 172 -24.45 -29.27 13.94
N ILE A 173 -23.90 -30.40 13.49
CA ILE A 173 -24.47 -31.74 13.62
C ILE A 173 -24.12 -32.31 15.00
N TRP A 174 -22.83 -32.26 15.36
CA TRP A 174 -22.35 -32.65 16.68
C TRP A 174 -21.15 -31.80 17.09
N HIS A 175 -20.88 -31.78 18.40
CA HIS A 175 -19.75 -31.09 19.00
C HIS A 175 -19.13 -31.99 20.06
N TRP A 176 -17.82 -32.25 19.90
CA TRP A 176 -16.97 -32.83 20.91
C TRP A 176 -16.05 -31.77 21.49
N LYS A 177 -15.94 -31.77 22.82
CA LYS A 177 -15.05 -30.86 23.56
C LYS A 177 -14.06 -31.69 24.36
N ALA A 178 -12.79 -31.33 24.28
CA ALA A 178 -11.74 -31.88 25.13
C ALA A 178 -12.06 -31.68 26.62
N GLN A 179 -11.60 -32.60 27.47
CA GLN A 179 -11.83 -32.51 28.91
C GLN A 179 -11.20 -31.24 29.50
N ALA A 180 -11.95 -30.55 30.36
CA ALA A 180 -11.49 -29.33 31.02
C ALA A 180 -10.23 -29.63 31.87
N GLY A 181 -9.18 -28.83 31.69
CA GLY A 181 -7.89 -29.03 32.38
C GLY A 181 -6.95 -30.03 31.73
N SER A 182 -7.27 -30.56 30.54
CA SER A 182 -6.31 -31.33 29.75
C SER A 182 -5.07 -30.50 29.44
N ALA A 183 -3.88 -31.09 29.63
CA ALA A 183 -2.60 -30.47 29.26
C ALA A 183 -2.27 -30.63 27.76
N THR A 184 -3.20 -31.18 26.99
CA THR A 184 -3.07 -31.48 25.56
C THR A 184 -3.70 -30.40 24.72
N SER A 185 -2.92 -29.84 23.79
CA SER A 185 -3.43 -28.93 22.76
C SER A 185 -3.58 -29.69 21.45
N TYR A 186 -4.80 -29.78 20.93
CA TYR A 186 -5.08 -30.44 19.65
C TYR A 186 -4.75 -29.51 18.48
N PHE A 187 -4.27 -30.05 17.36
CA PHE A 187 -3.82 -29.24 16.23
C PHE A 187 -4.18 -29.78 14.84
N SER A 188 -4.52 -31.06 14.72
CA SER A 188 -4.91 -31.66 13.44
C SER A 188 -6.15 -32.54 13.63
N VAL A 189 -6.93 -32.67 12.56
CA VAL A 189 -8.10 -33.54 12.48
C VAL A 189 -8.13 -34.24 11.12
N LEU A 190 -8.42 -35.54 11.13
CA LEU A 190 -8.42 -36.37 9.93
C LEU A 190 -9.50 -37.46 10.04
N GLU A 191 -10.31 -37.67 9.00
CA GLU A 191 -11.18 -38.85 8.89
C GLU A 191 -10.42 -40.00 8.22
N ALA A 192 -10.37 -41.16 8.87
CA ALA A 192 -9.70 -42.35 8.34
C ALA A 192 -10.44 -43.63 8.73
N ASN A 193 -9.99 -44.78 8.21
CA ASN A 193 -10.49 -46.09 8.61
C ASN A 193 -10.50 -46.26 10.14
N GLY A 194 -11.62 -46.78 10.65
CA GLY A 194 -11.75 -47.17 12.04
C GLY A 194 -11.10 -48.51 12.39
N PHE A 195 -11.42 -49.00 13.59
CA PHE A 195 -11.05 -50.32 14.08
C PHE A 195 -11.91 -51.41 13.43
N ALA A 196 -11.49 -52.68 13.53
CA ALA A 196 -12.29 -53.80 13.01
C ALA A 196 -13.72 -53.78 13.59
N GLY A 197 -14.71 -53.48 12.74
CA GLY A 197 -16.13 -53.40 13.11
C GLY A 197 -16.69 -51.99 13.39
N SER A 198 -15.90 -50.92 13.29
CA SER A 198 -16.38 -49.52 13.32
C SER A 198 -16.35 -48.89 11.93
N GLU A 199 -17.30 -47.99 11.64
CA GLU A 199 -17.36 -47.15 10.43
C GLU A 199 -16.18 -46.14 10.37
N ASP A 200 -16.23 -45.16 9.46
CA ASP A 200 -15.21 -44.11 9.35
C ASP A 200 -15.06 -43.32 10.68
N VAL A 201 -13.81 -43.10 11.11
CA VAL A 201 -13.45 -42.52 12.42
C VAL A 201 -12.75 -41.18 12.21
N VAL A 202 -13.12 -40.18 13.01
CA VAL A 202 -12.44 -38.89 13.10
C VAL A 202 -11.34 -38.99 14.15
N TYR A 203 -10.09 -38.87 13.71
CA TYR A 203 -8.91 -38.80 14.57
C TYR A 203 -8.54 -37.35 14.82
N VAL A 204 -8.39 -37.00 16.10
CA VAL A 204 -8.00 -35.66 16.57
C VAL A 204 -6.64 -35.78 17.23
N LEU A 205 -5.64 -35.09 16.69
CA LEU A 205 -4.27 -35.17 17.16
C LEU A 205 -3.94 -33.99 18.05
N GLY A 206 -3.27 -34.26 19.16
CA GLY A 206 -2.79 -33.25 20.09
C GLY A 206 -1.43 -33.57 20.67
N LEU A 207 -0.79 -32.51 21.16
CA LEU A 207 0.48 -32.60 21.86
C LEU A 207 0.27 -32.26 23.33
N GLN A 208 0.63 -33.19 24.19
CA GLN A 208 0.66 -33.00 25.63
C GLN A 208 2.04 -32.47 26.03
N ARG A 209 2.07 -31.35 26.74
CA ARG A 209 3.33 -30.72 27.17
C ARG A 209 3.97 -31.50 28.32
N GLY A 210 5.13 -32.10 28.07
CA GLY A 210 6.00 -32.66 29.09
C GLY A 210 7.03 -31.67 29.61
N ILE A 211 7.92 -32.12 30.50
CA ILE A 211 8.98 -31.28 31.11
C ILE A 211 10.03 -30.82 30.08
N ALA A 212 10.34 -31.67 29.09
CA ALA A 212 11.41 -31.43 28.12
C ALA A 212 11.00 -31.62 26.65
N ALA A 213 9.88 -32.30 26.38
CA ALA A 213 9.38 -32.58 25.04
C ALA A 213 7.86 -32.81 25.09
N PHE A 214 7.21 -32.75 23.94
CA PHE A 214 5.79 -33.08 23.79
C PHE A 214 5.58 -34.59 23.58
N SER A 215 4.50 -35.12 24.14
CA SER A 215 4.01 -36.47 23.83
C SER A 215 2.74 -36.41 22.98
N LEU A 216 2.61 -37.33 22.03
CA LEU A 216 1.51 -37.37 21.08
C LEU A 216 0.29 -38.05 21.70
N GLU A 217 -0.84 -37.37 21.63
CA GLU A 217 -2.15 -37.89 22.00
C GLU A 217 -3.04 -37.92 20.75
N VAL A 218 -3.72 -39.04 20.51
CA VAL A 218 -4.68 -39.19 19.41
C VAL A 218 -6.02 -39.60 19.98
N VAL A 219 -7.08 -38.82 19.74
CA VAL A 219 -8.45 -39.13 20.14
C VAL A 219 -9.23 -39.63 18.93
N ALA A 220 -9.88 -40.78 19.06
CA ALA A 220 -10.77 -41.34 18.06
C ALA A 220 -12.23 -41.04 18.42
N LEU A 221 -12.95 -40.43 17.48
CA LEU A 221 -14.37 -40.10 17.57
C LEU A 221 -15.15 -40.79 16.44
N GLU A 222 -16.36 -41.25 16.73
CA GLU A 222 -17.27 -41.79 15.71
C GLU A 222 -17.68 -40.66 14.75
N SER A 223 -17.43 -40.80 13.44
CA SER A 223 -17.68 -39.70 12.47
C SER A 223 -19.15 -39.27 12.40
N ALA A 224 -20.07 -40.22 12.53
CA ALA A 224 -21.51 -39.95 12.45
C ALA A 224 -22.04 -39.15 13.65
N THR A 225 -21.59 -39.45 14.87
CA THR A 225 -22.21 -38.94 16.12
C THR A 225 -21.30 -38.04 16.95
N GLY A 226 -19.98 -38.04 16.69
CA GLY A 226 -18.97 -37.38 17.53
C GLY A 226 -18.74 -38.10 18.86
N LYS A 227 -19.29 -39.30 19.05
CA LYS A 227 -19.13 -40.07 20.28
C LYS A 227 -17.67 -40.49 20.44
N TYR A 228 -17.16 -40.27 21.64
CA TYR A 228 -15.83 -40.72 22.04
C TYR A 228 -15.71 -42.24 21.92
N ILE A 229 -14.68 -42.70 21.21
CA ILE A 229 -14.34 -44.13 21.08
C ILE A 229 -13.19 -44.46 22.03
N LYS A 230 -12.03 -43.83 21.83
CA LYS A 230 -10.78 -44.13 22.55
C LYS A 230 -9.74 -43.03 22.41
N THR A 231 -8.83 -42.93 23.37
CA THR A 231 -7.62 -42.10 23.30
C THR A 231 -6.37 -42.98 23.25
N PHE A 232 -5.43 -42.64 22.37
CA PHE A 232 -4.11 -43.25 22.25
C PHE A 232 -3.07 -42.26 22.79
N ASN A 233 -2.45 -42.60 23.90
CA ASN A 233 -1.31 -41.87 24.43
C ASN A 233 -0.03 -42.53 23.93
N ILE A 234 0.57 -41.93 22.90
CA ILE A 234 1.78 -42.44 22.27
C ILE A 234 2.98 -41.88 23.03
N LYS A 235 3.84 -42.77 23.53
CA LYS A 235 5.11 -42.36 24.13
C LYS A 235 6.04 -41.83 23.04
N SER A 236 6.09 -40.51 22.91
CA SER A 236 6.94 -39.80 21.98
C SER A 236 7.71 -38.66 22.68
N LYS A 237 8.78 -38.19 22.02
CA LYS A 237 9.56 -37.02 22.41
C LYS A 237 9.66 -36.09 21.22
N ILE A 238 8.60 -35.30 21.03
CA ILE A 238 8.46 -34.36 19.92
C ILE A 238 8.92 -32.99 20.40
N ASP A 239 9.78 -32.33 19.64
CA ASP A 239 10.33 -31.02 20.01
C ASP A 239 9.37 -29.90 19.61
N THR A 240 8.81 -29.95 18.40
CA THR A 240 7.90 -28.94 17.86
C THR A 240 6.69 -29.55 17.16
N ILE A 241 5.61 -28.78 16.98
CA ILE A 241 4.43 -29.23 16.21
C ILE A 241 4.76 -29.55 14.74
N THR A 242 5.71 -28.82 14.15
CA THR A 242 6.15 -29.01 12.76
C THR A 242 6.88 -30.34 12.54
N ASP A 243 7.27 -31.01 13.62
CA ASP A 243 7.85 -32.35 13.59
C ASP A 243 6.78 -33.44 13.51
N VAL A 244 5.49 -33.10 13.31
CA VAL A 244 4.38 -34.05 13.18
C VAL A 244 3.58 -33.76 11.93
N LEU A 245 3.26 -34.80 11.16
CA LEU A 245 2.46 -34.71 9.95
C LEU A 245 1.36 -35.78 9.93
N THR A 246 0.16 -35.37 9.54
CA THR A 246 -0.97 -36.28 9.27
C THR A 246 -1.06 -36.56 7.79
N LEU A 247 -1.13 -37.85 7.43
CA LEU A 247 -1.10 -38.32 6.03
C LEU A 247 -2.20 -39.35 5.78
N GLY A 248 -2.62 -39.48 4.53
CA GLY A 248 -3.70 -40.39 4.13
C GLY A 248 -5.08 -39.89 4.57
N GLY A 249 -5.96 -40.83 4.95
CA GLY A 249 -7.36 -40.56 5.36
C GLY A 249 -8.25 -40.03 4.22
N GLY A 250 -9.56 -40.19 4.30
CA GLY A 250 -10.49 -39.69 3.27
C GLY A 250 -10.46 -40.47 1.93
N THR A 251 -10.35 -39.76 0.81
CA THR A 251 -10.45 -40.31 -0.56
C THR A 251 -9.29 -39.84 -1.44
N PRO A 252 -8.57 -40.73 -2.15
CA PRO A 252 -8.96 -42.10 -2.51
C PRO A 252 -8.58 -43.20 -1.49
N HIS A 253 -7.51 -43.03 -0.70
CA HIS A 253 -7.06 -44.04 0.26
C HIS A 253 -7.62 -43.80 1.67
N LYS A 254 -8.19 -44.84 2.27
CA LYS A 254 -8.81 -44.74 3.61
C LYS A 254 -7.84 -44.93 4.78
N ALA A 255 -6.65 -45.48 4.56
CA ALA A 255 -5.66 -45.65 5.62
C ALA A 255 -5.10 -44.28 6.03
N GLY A 256 -5.11 -43.99 7.33
CA GLY A 256 -4.54 -42.75 7.88
C GLY A 256 -3.27 -43.04 8.65
N TYR A 257 -2.32 -42.11 8.62
CA TYR A 257 -1.04 -42.22 9.29
C TYR A 257 -0.68 -40.93 10.01
N VAL A 258 0.06 -41.07 11.10
CA VAL A 258 0.70 -39.96 11.80
C VAL A 258 2.20 -40.20 11.80
N ALA A 259 2.95 -39.37 11.08
CA ALA A 259 4.40 -39.42 11.04
C ALA A 259 4.97 -38.35 11.97
N TRP A 260 6.01 -38.66 12.74
CA TRP A 260 6.75 -37.66 13.51
C TRP A 260 8.25 -37.92 13.54
N LEU A 261 9.01 -36.83 13.69
CA LEU A 261 10.45 -36.87 13.91
C LEU A 261 10.73 -36.92 15.41
N GLU A 262 11.62 -37.81 15.80
CA GLU A 262 12.09 -37.95 17.18
C GLU A 262 13.58 -38.25 17.17
N LYS A 263 14.41 -37.22 17.40
CA LYS A 263 15.86 -37.29 17.28
C LYS A 263 16.28 -37.83 15.90
N ASP A 264 16.95 -38.98 15.86
CA ASP A 264 17.44 -39.64 14.64
C ASP A 264 16.43 -40.62 14.03
N TYR A 265 15.16 -40.59 14.45
CA TYR A 265 14.13 -41.53 14.01
C TYR A 265 12.94 -40.84 13.38
N LEU A 266 12.46 -41.44 12.28
CA LEU A 266 11.12 -41.22 11.75
C LEU A 266 10.22 -42.32 12.30
N LYS A 267 9.17 -41.94 13.03
CA LYS A 267 8.17 -42.87 13.55
C LYS A 267 6.85 -42.64 12.85
N VAL A 268 6.13 -43.72 12.58
CA VAL A 268 4.82 -43.68 11.93
C VAL A 268 3.82 -44.51 12.72
N LEU A 269 2.70 -43.90 13.09
CA LEU A 269 1.54 -44.56 13.66
C LEU A 269 0.51 -44.82 12.56
N THR A 270 0.07 -46.07 12.43
CA THR A 270 -1.05 -46.43 11.55
C THR A 270 -2.37 -46.24 12.29
N LEU A 271 -3.18 -45.27 11.86
CA LEU A 271 -4.50 -44.98 12.45
C LEU A 271 -5.46 -46.16 12.23
N GLY A 272 -6.36 -46.39 13.19
CA GLY A 272 -7.20 -47.60 13.25
C GLY A 272 -6.47 -48.82 13.83
N THR A 273 -5.19 -48.68 14.17
CA THR A 273 -4.37 -49.70 14.83
C THR A 273 -3.57 -49.08 15.98
N GLU A 274 -2.90 -49.92 16.78
CA GLU A 274 -1.90 -49.48 17.78
C GLU A 274 -0.46 -49.71 17.28
N LYS A 275 -0.28 -49.93 15.97
CA LYS A 275 1.02 -50.26 15.40
C LYS A 275 1.81 -48.99 15.13
N THR A 276 2.97 -48.87 15.78
CA THR A 276 3.99 -47.87 15.46
C THR A 276 5.19 -48.54 14.80
N THR A 277 5.56 -48.06 13.63
CA THR A 277 6.81 -48.40 12.95
C THR A 277 7.85 -47.33 13.24
N GLN A 278 9.12 -47.73 13.23
CA GLN A 278 10.25 -46.84 13.46
C GLN A 278 11.33 -47.10 12.42
N SER A 279 11.79 -46.04 11.77
CA SER A 279 12.87 -46.06 10.79
C SER A 279 13.96 -45.09 11.22
N THR A 280 15.24 -45.48 11.08
CA THR A 280 16.38 -44.61 11.39
C THR A 280 16.59 -43.61 10.25
N LEU A 281 16.57 -42.31 10.54
CA LEU A 281 16.75 -41.24 9.55
C LEU A 281 18.07 -41.38 8.79
N LYS A 282 19.16 -41.70 9.50
CA LYS A 282 20.47 -41.95 8.89
C LYS A 282 20.45 -43.09 7.86
N ILE A 283 19.63 -44.12 8.07
CA ILE A 283 19.50 -45.26 7.13
C ILE A 283 18.61 -44.88 5.95
N ILE A 284 17.57 -44.08 6.20
CA ILE A 284 16.71 -43.56 5.13
C ILE A 284 17.58 -42.70 4.20
N ILE A 285 18.23 -41.67 4.73
CA ILE A 285 18.99 -40.70 3.92
C ILE A 285 20.35 -41.22 3.45
N SER A 286 20.87 -42.36 3.95
CA SER A 286 22.13 -42.93 3.43
C SER A 286 22.06 -43.34 1.96
N HIS A 287 20.85 -43.42 1.40
CA HIS A 287 20.62 -43.69 -0.01
C HIS A 287 20.62 -42.41 -0.87
N ALA A 288 20.78 -41.23 -0.25
CA ALA A 288 20.75 -39.91 -0.89
C ALA A 288 22.06 -39.16 -0.59
N PRO A 289 23.02 -39.09 -1.54
CA PRO A 289 24.36 -38.51 -1.32
C PRO A 289 24.35 -37.06 -0.83
N ALA A 290 23.33 -36.28 -1.19
CA ALA A 290 23.19 -34.88 -0.81
C ALA A 290 23.16 -34.66 0.72
N PHE A 291 22.82 -35.69 1.51
CA PHE A 291 22.75 -35.58 2.97
C PHE A 291 24.06 -35.95 3.70
N GLU A 292 25.16 -36.22 2.99
CA GLU A 292 26.45 -36.53 3.62
C GLU A 292 26.97 -35.38 4.50
N GLN A 293 26.70 -34.12 4.13
CA GLN A 293 27.10 -32.91 4.85
C GLN A 293 25.91 -32.20 5.52
N LEU A 294 25.02 -32.96 6.16
CA LEU A 294 23.87 -32.41 6.90
C LEU A 294 24.35 -31.52 8.07
N GLN A 295 24.00 -30.24 8.04
CA GLN A 295 24.38 -29.26 9.07
C GLN A 295 23.27 -29.00 10.11
N ALA A 296 22.01 -29.25 9.73
CA ALA A 296 20.85 -28.99 10.57
C ALA A 296 19.90 -30.20 10.63
N PRO A 297 19.05 -30.33 11.67
CA PRO A 297 18.04 -31.37 11.72
C PRO A 297 17.13 -31.37 10.50
N LEU A 298 16.66 -32.56 10.13
CA LEU A 298 15.67 -32.73 9.07
C LEU A 298 14.31 -32.20 9.52
N ALA A 299 13.54 -31.67 8.58
CA ALA A 299 12.19 -31.17 8.82
C ALA A 299 11.23 -31.71 7.75
N PHE A 300 9.97 -31.85 8.12
CA PHE A 300 8.91 -32.12 7.15
C PHE A 300 8.62 -30.87 6.31
N VAL A 301 8.27 -31.11 5.05
CA VAL A 301 7.70 -30.09 4.18
C VAL A 301 6.32 -30.57 3.75
N ASP A 302 5.29 -29.80 4.10
CA ASP A 302 3.92 -30.05 3.65
C ASP A 302 3.81 -29.71 2.16
N LEU A 303 3.37 -30.70 1.38
CA LEU A 303 3.20 -30.59 -0.07
C LEU A 303 1.84 -29.99 -0.47
N GLY A 304 0.93 -29.79 0.49
CA GLY A 304 -0.44 -29.36 0.24
C GLY A 304 -1.28 -30.41 -0.49
N LEU A 305 -0.88 -31.70 -0.38
CA LEU A 305 -1.67 -32.79 -0.93
C LEU A 305 -2.99 -32.90 -0.17
N PRO A 306 -4.12 -33.06 -0.88
CA PRO A 306 -5.38 -33.47 -0.28
C PRO A 306 -5.26 -34.75 0.53
N GLU A 307 -6.23 -34.94 1.40
CA GLU A 307 -6.42 -36.19 2.13
C GLU A 307 -6.47 -37.38 1.16
N GLY A 308 -5.88 -38.48 1.60
CA GLY A 308 -5.87 -39.74 0.88
C GLY A 308 -4.53 -40.08 0.23
N TYR A 309 -3.53 -39.20 0.36
CA TYR A 309 -2.17 -39.43 -0.14
C TYR A 309 -1.17 -39.56 1.02
N THR A 310 -0.15 -40.39 0.83
CA THR A 310 0.84 -40.71 1.88
C THR A 310 2.25 -40.23 1.55
N GLU A 311 2.40 -39.50 0.44
CA GLU A 311 3.63 -38.85 0.02
C GLU A 311 3.91 -37.60 0.86
N PHE A 312 5.15 -37.45 1.30
CA PHE A 312 5.63 -36.27 2.01
C PHE A 312 7.12 -36.04 1.77
N LEU A 313 7.57 -34.82 2.01
CA LEU A 313 8.98 -34.45 1.87
C LEU A 313 9.69 -34.40 3.21
N LEU A 314 10.94 -34.82 3.18
CA LEU A 314 11.90 -34.61 4.25
C LEU A 314 13.07 -33.78 3.68
N ALA A 315 13.32 -32.62 4.28
CA ALA A 315 14.34 -31.68 3.81
C ALA A 315 15.31 -31.31 4.92
N GLY A 316 16.56 -30.98 4.56
CA GLY A 316 17.61 -30.59 5.50
C GLY A 316 18.55 -29.53 4.90
N THR A 317 19.18 -28.74 5.78
CA THR A 317 20.26 -27.82 5.38
C THR A 317 21.56 -28.60 5.20
N VAL A 318 22.19 -28.45 4.05
CA VAL A 318 23.42 -29.15 3.67
C VAL A 318 24.47 -28.15 3.20
N GLY A 319 25.73 -28.60 3.14
CA GLY A 319 26.87 -27.79 2.69
C GLY A 319 27.49 -26.94 3.80
N GLU A 320 28.75 -26.56 3.61
CA GLU A 320 29.58 -25.89 4.64
C GLU A 320 29.06 -24.51 5.05
N TYR A 321 28.38 -23.79 4.13
CA TYR A 321 27.92 -22.41 4.34
C TYR A 321 26.43 -22.30 4.71
N ASN A 322 25.74 -23.41 4.96
CA ASN A 322 24.30 -23.46 5.26
C ASN A 322 23.39 -22.83 4.18
N ASP A 323 23.87 -22.75 2.95
CA ASP A 323 23.23 -22.08 1.82
C ASP A 323 22.51 -23.05 0.87
N ALA A 324 22.65 -24.36 1.07
CA ALA A 324 22.01 -25.39 0.27
C ALA A 324 20.96 -26.19 1.07
N LYS A 325 19.94 -26.67 0.33
CA LYS A 325 18.89 -27.55 0.85
C LYS A 325 18.87 -28.83 0.04
N ALA A 326 18.88 -29.97 0.75
CA ALA A 326 18.62 -31.28 0.18
C ALA A 326 17.21 -31.74 0.58
N ALA A 327 16.55 -32.49 -0.30
CA ALA A 327 15.22 -33.04 -0.03
C ALA A 327 15.02 -34.42 -0.67
N VAL A 328 14.28 -35.28 0.03
CA VAL A 328 13.83 -36.59 -0.47
C VAL A 328 12.33 -36.72 -0.30
N LEU A 329 11.69 -37.33 -1.30
CA LEU A 329 10.28 -37.72 -1.24
C LEU A 329 10.15 -39.11 -0.66
N LEU A 330 9.32 -39.24 0.37
CA LEU A 330 8.95 -40.51 0.95
C LEU A 330 7.48 -40.82 0.70
N ASN A 331 7.16 -42.11 0.69
CA ASN A 331 5.79 -42.62 0.73
C ASN A 331 5.68 -43.64 1.87
N ILE A 332 4.54 -43.63 2.56
CA ILE A 332 4.20 -44.62 3.59
C ILE A 332 3.43 -45.77 2.94
N ASP A 333 4.01 -46.97 2.99
CA ASP A 333 3.38 -48.20 2.51
C ASP A 333 2.27 -48.70 3.44
N GLU A 334 1.52 -49.73 3.01
CA GLU A 334 0.46 -50.35 3.82
C GLU A 334 0.96 -50.96 5.14
N SER A 335 2.26 -51.24 5.26
CA SER A 335 2.86 -51.76 6.49
C SER A 335 3.14 -50.68 7.53
N GLY A 336 3.04 -49.40 7.13
CA GLY A 336 3.42 -48.22 7.90
C GLY A 336 4.89 -47.84 7.76
N LYS A 337 5.65 -48.45 6.85
CA LYS A 337 7.06 -48.14 6.64
C LYS A 337 7.19 -47.02 5.60
N ALA A 338 8.04 -46.04 5.90
CA ALA A 338 8.39 -44.99 4.96
C ALA A 338 9.58 -45.42 4.10
N ASP A 339 9.42 -45.35 2.78
CA ASP A 339 10.48 -45.64 1.81
C ASP A 339 10.68 -44.44 0.87
N ILE A 340 11.92 -44.24 0.41
CA ILE A 340 12.25 -43.16 -0.54
C ILE A 340 11.67 -43.50 -1.90
N VAL A 341 10.89 -42.57 -2.44
CA VAL A 341 10.33 -42.62 -3.78
C VAL A 341 11.24 -41.92 -4.78
N TYR A 342 11.76 -40.75 -4.39
CA TYR A 342 12.60 -39.91 -5.24
C TYR A 342 13.58 -39.07 -4.41
N ASP A 343 14.78 -38.83 -4.95
CA ASP A 343 15.80 -37.95 -4.37
C ASP A 343 15.93 -36.70 -5.23
N PHE A 344 15.67 -35.53 -4.64
CA PHE A 344 15.75 -34.24 -5.35
C PHE A 344 17.17 -33.66 -5.36
N GLY A 345 18.13 -34.29 -4.67
CA GLY A 345 19.49 -33.80 -4.52
C GLY A 345 19.58 -32.48 -3.75
N GLU A 346 20.75 -31.85 -3.79
CA GLU A 346 20.99 -30.53 -3.21
C GLU A 346 20.77 -29.41 -4.23
N ARG A 347 20.21 -28.28 -3.77
CA ARG A 347 20.19 -27.01 -4.50
C ARG A 347 20.55 -25.86 -3.57
N THR A 348 21.24 -24.87 -4.12
CA THR A 348 21.56 -23.62 -3.43
C THR A 348 20.32 -22.74 -3.35
N GLY A 349 20.17 -22.03 -2.22
CA GLY A 349 19.04 -21.15 -1.96
C GLY A 349 17.77 -21.83 -1.43
N PHE A 350 16.74 -21.02 -1.21
CA PHE A 350 15.45 -21.48 -0.70
C PHE A 350 14.60 -22.09 -1.82
N SER A 351 14.06 -23.27 -1.58
CA SER A 351 13.14 -23.96 -2.49
C SER A 351 11.71 -23.91 -1.95
N ALA A 352 10.74 -23.68 -2.82
CA ALA A 352 9.32 -23.82 -2.53
C ALA A 352 8.76 -25.07 -3.20
N TRP A 353 7.78 -25.68 -2.55
CA TRP A 353 7.29 -27.01 -2.90
C TRP A 353 5.77 -27.04 -2.97
N SER A 354 5.24 -27.87 -3.86
CA SER A 354 3.82 -28.19 -3.92
C SER A 354 3.64 -29.52 -4.62
N ALA A 355 2.57 -30.25 -4.34
CA ALA A 355 2.22 -31.42 -5.12
C ALA A 355 0.73 -31.44 -5.47
N THR A 356 0.44 -32.11 -6.57
CA THR A 356 -0.93 -32.38 -7.04
C THR A 356 -0.97 -33.75 -7.69
N THR A 357 -2.12 -34.13 -8.26
CA THR A 357 -2.24 -35.37 -9.02
C THR A 357 -2.39 -35.11 -10.50
N LEU A 358 -1.94 -36.07 -11.31
CA LEU A 358 -2.19 -36.04 -12.75
C LEU A 358 -3.70 -36.02 -13.03
N PRO A 359 -4.15 -35.28 -14.06
CA PRO A 359 -5.58 -35.12 -14.32
C PRO A 359 -6.24 -36.46 -14.67
N GLY A 360 -7.21 -36.87 -13.84
CA GLY A 360 -7.96 -38.11 -14.04
C GLY A 360 -7.25 -39.37 -13.56
N THR A 361 -6.12 -39.25 -12.85
CA THR A 361 -5.40 -40.37 -12.24
C THR A 361 -5.14 -40.12 -10.75
N GLU A 362 -4.64 -41.12 -10.04
CA GLU A 362 -4.18 -41.02 -8.65
C GLU A 362 -2.67 -40.77 -8.55
N GLU A 363 -1.99 -40.53 -9.66
CA GLU A 363 -0.53 -40.38 -9.69
C GLU A 363 -0.11 -39.02 -9.17
N VAL A 364 0.73 -38.99 -8.14
CA VAL A 364 1.24 -37.76 -7.54
C VAL A 364 2.35 -37.15 -8.41
N VAL A 365 2.33 -35.83 -8.50
CA VAL A 365 3.33 -35.02 -9.17
C VAL A 365 3.76 -33.91 -8.23
N VAL A 366 5.07 -33.73 -8.09
CA VAL A 366 5.67 -32.77 -7.16
C VAL A 366 6.39 -31.68 -7.95
N LEU A 367 6.15 -30.43 -7.59
CA LEU A 367 6.86 -29.24 -8.05
C LEU A 367 7.92 -28.84 -7.02
N ARG A 368 9.15 -28.57 -7.50
CA ARG A 368 10.16 -27.77 -6.79
C ARG A 368 10.44 -26.49 -7.59
N ALA A 369 10.24 -25.34 -6.96
CA ALA A 369 10.72 -24.06 -7.47
C ALA A 369 11.97 -23.65 -6.69
N TYR A 370 13.08 -23.35 -7.38
CA TYR A 370 14.34 -22.97 -6.73
C TYR A 370 15.14 -21.98 -7.56
N ARG A 371 16.08 -21.29 -6.90
CA ARG A 371 17.02 -20.38 -7.55
C ARG A 371 18.20 -21.17 -8.11
N ASN A 372 18.48 -21.04 -9.39
CA ASN A 372 19.66 -21.65 -10.02
C ASN A 372 20.81 -20.63 -10.14
N ASP A 373 20.48 -19.38 -10.47
CA ASP A 373 21.40 -18.26 -10.63
C ASP A 373 20.75 -16.97 -10.06
N PRO A 374 21.47 -15.89 -9.71
CA PRO A 374 20.93 -14.54 -9.53
C PRO A 374 19.77 -14.11 -10.44
N GLU A 375 19.75 -14.50 -11.71
CA GLU A 375 18.69 -14.08 -12.65
C GLU A 375 17.79 -15.22 -13.14
N ILE A 376 18.01 -16.45 -12.68
CA ILE A 376 17.34 -17.64 -13.21
C ILE A 376 16.72 -18.48 -12.09
N ALA A 377 15.40 -18.62 -12.16
CA ALA A 377 14.63 -19.60 -11.41
C ALA A 377 14.45 -20.89 -12.21
N VAL A 378 14.32 -22.02 -11.53
CA VAL A 378 13.99 -23.30 -12.17
C VAL A 378 12.75 -23.90 -11.52
N LEU A 379 11.81 -24.33 -12.37
CA LEU A 379 10.68 -25.15 -11.98
C LEU A 379 10.93 -26.59 -12.43
N GLU A 380 11.10 -27.48 -11.47
CA GLU A 380 11.26 -28.91 -11.68
C GLU A 380 9.97 -29.63 -11.27
N VAL A 381 9.38 -30.40 -12.18
CA VAL A 381 8.16 -31.17 -11.95
C VAL A 381 8.45 -32.66 -12.10
N VAL A 382 8.28 -33.41 -11.01
CA VAL A 382 8.62 -34.84 -10.94
C VAL A 382 7.34 -35.67 -10.83
N ASN A 383 7.18 -36.64 -11.75
CA ASN A 383 6.19 -37.69 -11.60
C ASN A 383 6.74 -38.75 -10.66
N THR A 384 6.04 -38.98 -9.54
CA THR A 384 6.53 -39.84 -8.46
C THR A 384 6.51 -41.32 -8.83
N LYS A 385 5.56 -41.73 -9.68
CA LYS A 385 5.43 -43.12 -10.14
C LYS A 385 6.51 -43.47 -11.17
N GLU A 386 6.77 -42.57 -12.10
CA GLU A 386 7.82 -42.77 -13.11
C GLU A 386 9.23 -42.51 -12.56
N ARG A 387 9.33 -41.83 -11.41
CA ARG A 387 10.58 -41.40 -10.77
C ARG A 387 11.47 -40.60 -11.72
N LYS A 388 10.84 -39.69 -12.48
CA LYS A 388 11.50 -38.88 -13.49
C LYS A 388 10.96 -37.46 -13.49
N ILE A 389 11.84 -36.54 -13.86
CA ILE A 389 11.50 -35.16 -14.18
C ILE A 389 10.68 -35.18 -15.48
N THR A 390 9.47 -34.64 -15.41
CA THR A 390 8.54 -34.51 -16.54
C THR A 390 8.57 -33.12 -17.17
N LEU A 391 8.95 -32.10 -16.38
CA LEU A 391 9.20 -30.74 -16.85
C LEU A 391 10.35 -30.15 -16.03
N GLU A 392 11.30 -29.55 -16.72
CA GLU A 392 12.33 -28.70 -16.13
C GLU A 392 12.35 -27.42 -16.95
N GLN A 393 11.99 -26.31 -16.33
CA GLN A 393 11.87 -25.02 -17.00
C GLN A 393 12.68 -23.96 -16.28
N GLU A 394 13.62 -23.35 -17.01
CA GLU A 394 14.29 -22.13 -16.59
C GLU A 394 13.40 -20.91 -16.87
N ILE A 395 13.26 -20.04 -15.87
CA ILE A 395 12.46 -18.82 -15.94
C ILE A 395 13.36 -17.64 -15.60
N PRO A 396 13.39 -16.58 -16.44
CA PRO A 396 14.08 -15.35 -16.11
C PRO A 396 13.39 -14.70 -14.90
N LEU A 397 14.06 -14.71 -13.75
CA LEU A 397 13.60 -14.12 -12.51
C LEU A 397 14.79 -13.50 -11.79
N ASP A 398 14.86 -12.17 -11.84
CA ASP A 398 15.88 -11.40 -11.13
C ASP A 398 15.62 -11.44 -9.61
N PHE A 399 16.45 -12.18 -8.89
CA PHE A 399 16.34 -12.35 -7.44
C PHE A 399 16.77 -11.10 -6.65
N ASP A 400 17.47 -10.15 -7.27
CA ASP A 400 17.71 -8.82 -6.68
C ASP A 400 16.46 -7.93 -6.78
N LYS A 401 15.54 -8.25 -7.70
CA LYS A 401 14.23 -7.60 -7.81
C LYS A 401 13.15 -8.29 -6.97
N PHE A 402 13.14 -9.62 -6.93
CA PHE A 402 12.02 -10.41 -6.41
C PHE A 402 12.34 -11.25 -5.16
N ALA A 403 13.57 -11.30 -4.66
CA ALA A 403 13.94 -12.16 -3.54
C ALA A 403 13.61 -13.66 -3.76
N HIS A 404 13.82 -14.49 -2.74
CA HIS A 404 13.65 -15.95 -2.82
C HIS A 404 12.19 -16.41 -2.66
N PHE A 405 11.90 -17.65 -3.06
CA PHE A 405 10.56 -18.25 -2.97
C PHE A 405 10.11 -18.51 -1.52
N THR A 406 8.85 -18.23 -1.24
CA THR A 406 8.21 -18.46 0.07
C THR A 406 6.99 -19.37 -0.01
N PHE A 407 6.35 -19.47 -1.17
CA PHE A 407 5.15 -20.27 -1.40
C PHE A 407 5.14 -20.80 -2.83
N ALA A 408 4.62 -22.01 -3.03
CA ALA A 408 4.37 -22.58 -4.35
C ALA A 408 3.04 -23.34 -4.38
N SER A 409 2.41 -23.38 -5.56
CA SER A 409 1.19 -24.16 -5.79
C SER A 409 1.13 -24.66 -7.22
N LEU A 410 0.85 -25.95 -7.41
CA LEU A 410 0.81 -26.59 -8.72
C LEU A 410 -0.63 -26.89 -9.19
N GLU A 411 -0.91 -26.61 -10.45
CA GLU A 411 -2.10 -27.04 -11.17
C GLU A 411 -1.70 -27.79 -12.46
N LEU A 412 -2.27 -28.98 -12.64
CA LEU A 412 -2.14 -29.77 -13.87
C LEU A 412 -3.51 -29.99 -14.49
N TYR A 413 -3.60 -29.92 -15.81
CA TYR A 413 -4.85 -30.17 -16.55
C TYR A 413 -4.64 -30.68 -17.97
N ASN A 414 -5.65 -31.35 -18.53
CA ASN A 414 -5.60 -31.88 -19.89
C ASN A 414 -5.98 -30.80 -20.91
N LYS A 415 -5.16 -30.65 -21.97
CA LYS A 415 -5.44 -29.79 -23.12
C LYS A 415 -5.02 -30.51 -24.41
N GLY A 416 -5.99 -30.89 -25.23
CA GLY A 416 -5.72 -31.75 -26.39
C GLY A 416 -5.30 -33.15 -25.95
N GLN A 417 -4.13 -33.61 -26.43
CA GLN A 417 -3.54 -34.90 -26.04
C GLN A 417 -2.45 -34.79 -24.95
N GLY A 418 -2.13 -33.58 -24.47
CA GLY A 418 -1.09 -33.36 -23.47
C GLY A 418 -1.64 -32.90 -22.11
N VAL A 419 -0.80 -33.03 -21.09
CA VAL A 419 -0.99 -32.40 -19.77
C VAL A 419 -0.30 -31.05 -19.81
N GLN A 420 -0.96 -30.03 -19.29
CA GLN A 420 -0.43 -28.68 -19.17
C GLN A 420 -0.09 -28.38 -17.72
N THR A 421 0.93 -27.54 -17.53
CA THR A 421 1.43 -27.16 -16.21
C THR A 421 1.23 -25.68 -15.96
N ARG A 422 0.61 -25.38 -14.83
CA ARG A 422 0.55 -24.02 -14.28
C ARG A 422 1.05 -24.03 -12.84
N ALA A 423 2.06 -23.22 -12.57
CA ALA A 423 2.68 -23.08 -11.25
C ALA A 423 2.48 -21.66 -10.74
N TYR A 424 2.00 -21.53 -9.52
CA TYR A 424 1.89 -20.25 -8.81
C TYR A 424 2.96 -20.19 -7.75
N PHE A 425 3.58 -19.04 -7.55
CA PHE A 425 4.56 -18.87 -6.48
C PHE A 425 4.62 -17.45 -5.96
N SER A 426 4.87 -17.35 -4.66
CA SER A 426 5.14 -16.08 -3.99
C SER A 426 6.61 -16.01 -3.63
N THR A 427 7.15 -14.80 -3.63
CA THR A 427 8.51 -14.51 -3.19
C THR A 427 8.50 -13.62 -1.94
N LEU A 428 9.64 -13.58 -1.22
CA LEU A 428 9.74 -12.91 0.08
C LEU A 428 9.48 -11.40 0.00
N ASP A 429 9.83 -10.76 -1.11
CA ASP A 429 9.58 -9.35 -1.37
C ASP A 429 8.08 -9.01 -1.46
N GLY A 430 7.21 -10.02 -1.55
CA GLY A 430 5.77 -9.93 -1.66
C GLY A 430 5.23 -9.97 -3.08
N SER A 431 6.03 -10.34 -4.09
CA SER A 431 5.52 -10.51 -5.45
C SER A 431 4.84 -11.89 -5.65
N PHE A 432 3.85 -11.96 -6.53
CA PHE A 432 3.09 -13.19 -6.81
C PHE A 432 3.08 -13.47 -8.31
N HIS A 433 3.50 -14.67 -8.70
CA HIS A 433 3.72 -15.04 -10.09
C HIS A 433 2.91 -16.28 -10.45
N ALA A 434 2.54 -16.37 -11.72
CA ALA A 434 2.05 -17.57 -12.36
C ALA A 434 2.91 -17.87 -13.59
N PHE A 435 3.51 -19.04 -13.59
CA PHE A 435 4.11 -19.64 -14.77
C PHE A 435 3.12 -20.61 -15.40
N SER A 436 3.04 -20.61 -16.73
CA SER A 436 2.39 -21.65 -17.51
C SER A 436 3.28 -22.06 -18.69
N ASP A 437 3.23 -23.34 -19.04
CA ASP A 437 3.75 -23.87 -20.30
C ASP A 437 3.12 -23.21 -21.55
N VAL A 438 1.96 -22.57 -21.39
CA VAL A 438 1.39 -21.64 -22.37
C VAL A 438 1.83 -20.23 -22.02
N GLU A 439 2.81 -19.69 -22.74
CA GLU A 439 3.43 -18.38 -22.45
C GLU A 439 2.41 -17.24 -22.27
N SER A 440 1.35 -17.20 -23.07
CA SER A 440 0.28 -16.19 -22.98
C SER A 440 -0.55 -16.24 -21.68
N GLU A 441 -0.41 -17.31 -20.89
CA GLU A 441 -1.10 -17.52 -19.61
C GLU A 441 -0.17 -17.30 -18.40
N SER A 442 1.08 -16.90 -18.62
CA SER A 442 2.01 -16.48 -17.57
C SER A 442 1.82 -15.01 -17.22
N TRP A 443 1.88 -14.68 -15.93
CA TRP A 443 1.68 -13.32 -15.44
C TRP A 443 2.33 -13.13 -14.06
N TYR A 444 2.55 -11.87 -13.67
CA TYR A 444 2.97 -11.52 -12.31
C TYR A 444 2.15 -10.35 -11.76
N ARG A 445 2.06 -10.29 -10.43
CA ARG A 445 1.39 -9.25 -9.67
C ARG A 445 2.35 -8.75 -8.58
N GLU A 446 2.45 -7.43 -8.48
CA GLU A 446 3.30 -6.77 -7.49
C GLU A 446 2.53 -6.58 -6.17
N GLU A 447 2.27 -7.67 -5.45
CA GLU A 447 1.50 -7.64 -4.19
C GLU A 447 2.26 -6.98 -3.03
N SER A 448 3.55 -6.64 -3.21
CA SER A 448 4.35 -5.85 -2.26
C SER A 448 3.77 -4.45 -1.99
N LEU A 449 3.00 -3.90 -2.93
CA LEU A 449 2.30 -2.63 -2.77
C LEU A 449 1.15 -2.69 -1.73
N ALA A 450 0.66 -3.88 -1.37
CA ALA A 450 -0.28 -4.04 -0.25
C ALA A 450 0.35 -3.73 1.13
N TYR A 451 1.68 -3.56 1.17
CA TYR A 451 2.49 -3.26 2.35
C TYR A 451 3.14 -1.89 2.24
N ALA A 452 2.60 -0.98 1.44
CA ALA A 452 3.13 0.36 1.30
C ALA A 452 3.17 1.07 2.67
N LYS A 453 4.38 1.45 3.09
CA LYS A 453 4.68 2.13 4.35
C LYS A 453 4.73 3.65 4.14
N ASP A 454 5.44 4.08 3.10
CA ASP A 454 5.53 5.49 2.74
C ASP A 454 5.58 5.68 1.22
N VAL A 455 5.30 6.90 0.76
CA VAL A 455 5.35 7.30 -0.65
C VAL A 455 6.04 8.66 -0.79
N GLU A 456 7.01 8.72 -1.70
CA GLU A 456 7.60 9.97 -2.17
C GLU A 456 7.13 10.26 -3.59
N ILE A 457 6.77 11.52 -3.87
CA ILE A 457 6.23 11.93 -5.15
C ILE A 457 7.27 12.76 -5.90
N VAL A 458 7.80 12.21 -6.99
CA VAL A 458 8.89 12.79 -7.78
C VAL A 458 8.33 13.41 -9.06
N ASP A 459 8.67 14.68 -9.29
CA ASP A 459 8.40 15.36 -10.56
C ASP A 459 9.23 14.76 -11.70
N LEU A 460 8.69 14.80 -12.91
CA LEU A 460 9.42 14.39 -14.12
C LEU A 460 10.19 15.58 -14.74
N PRO A 461 11.28 15.32 -15.49
CA PRO A 461 11.97 16.34 -16.28
C PRO A 461 11.15 16.77 -17.51
N GLU A 462 11.35 17.97 -18.05
CA GLU A 462 10.65 18.43 -19.25
C GLU A 462 11.17 17.80 -20.55
N ARG A 463 10.28 17.44 -21.48
CA ARG A 463 10.65 16.78 -22.76
C ARG A 463 11.56 17.63 -23.65
N LYS A 464 11.22 18.90 -23.86
CA LYS A 464 11.98 19.81 -24.75
C LYS A 464 13.41 20.03 -24.25
N LEU A 465 13.57 19.97 -22.94
CA LEU A 465 14.84 20.14 -22.24
C LEU A 465 15.65 18.82 -22.18
N TRP A 466 15.00 17.66 -22.34
CA TRP A 466 15.69 16.36 -22.47
C TRP A 466 16.46 16.18 -23.79
N THR A 467 16.08 16.92 -24.83
CA THR A 467 16.80 16.99 -26.12
C THR A 467 17.71 18.22 -26.24
N GLN A 468 17.60 19.16 -25.30
CA GLN A 468 18.52 20.27 -25.18
C GLN A 468 19.64 19.83 -24.23
N ASP A 469 20.63 19.13 -24.78
CA ASP A 469 21.97 19.03 -24.17
C ASP A 469 22.64 20.41 -23.97
N VAL A 470 21.94 21.48 -24.34
CA VAL A 470 22.34 22.88 -24.24
C VAL A 470 21.14 23.67 -23.73
N ASP A 471 21.10 23.87 -22.42
CA ASP A 471 20.32 24.93 -21.77
C ASP A 471 20.54 26.26 -22.53
N GLU A 472 19.57 27.18 -22.58
CA GLU A 472 19.84 28.54 -23.13
C GLU A 472 20.98 29.25 -22.36
N THR A 473 21.40 28.68 -21.23
CA THR A 473 22.55 29.04 -20.40
C THR A 473 23.62 27.95 -20.26
N GLY A 474 23.72 27.01 -21.23
CA GLY A 474 24.54 25.79 -21.24
C GLY A 474 26.07 25.95 -21.18
N HIS A 475 26.58 26.76 -20.26
CA HIS A 475 28.01 26.99 -20.08
C HIS A 475 28.45 26.68 -18.66
N VAL A 476 28.95 25.47 -18.46
CA VAL A 476 29.90 25.22 -17.37
C VAL A 476 31.28 25.66 -17.85
N LYS A 477 31.73 26.80 -17.29
CA LYS A 477 33.09 27.39 -17.35
C LYS A 477 33.46 28.33 -18.50
N SER A 478 32.74 28.43 -19.62
CA SER A 478 33.07 29.41 -20.68
C SER A 478 32.26 30.73 -20.67
N ALA A 479 31.05 30.77 -20.10
CA ALA A 479 30.16 31.95 -20.19
C ALA A 479 30.61 33.18 -19.40
N LYS A 480 31.54 33.07 -18.45
CA LYS A 480 31.92 34.26 -17.65
C LYS A 480 32.65 35.33 -18.48
N ASN A 481 33.04 35.05 -19.72
CA ASN A 481 33.80 35.97 -20.59
C ASN A 481 33.22 36.19 -21.99
N GLU A 482 32.00 35.74 -22.31
CA GLU A 482 31.43 35.95 -23.65
C GLU A 482 30.67 37.28 -23.79
N SER A 483 30.77 37.90 -24.97
CA SER A 483 30.11 39.18 -25.24
C SER A 483 28.58 39.03 -25.38
N ILE A 484 27.83 40.09 -25.07
CA ILE A 484 26.36 40.14 -25.26
C ILE A 484 25.97 39.77 -26.71
N VAL A 485 26.78 40.17 -27.70
CA VAL A 485 26.52 39.90 -29.12
C VAL A 485 26.61 38.40 -29.44
N ALA A 486 27.55 37.67 -28.84
CA ALA A 486 27.67 36.23 -29.03
C ALA A 486 26.40 35.49 -28.58
N HIS A 487 25.89 35.84 -27.39
CA HIS A 487 24.63 35.29 -26.87
C HIS A 487 23.43 35.58 -27.77
N TYR A 488 23.35 36.78 -28.37
CA TYR A 488 22.28 37.10 -29.33
C TYR A 488 22.39 36.28 -30.62
N ILE A 489 23.60 36.10 -31.16
CA ILE A 489 23.82 35.29 -32.37
C ILE A 489 23.47 33.83 -32.11
N GLU A 490 23.86 33.30 -30.95
CA GLU A 490 23.54 31.93 -30.56
C GLU A 490 22.02 31.72 -30.40
N ARG A 491 21.33 32.62 -29.69
CA ARG A 491 19.86 32.60 -29.58
C ARG A 491 19.18 32.65 -30.94
N LEU A 492 19.63 33.54 -31.83
CA LEU A 492 19.08 33.63 -33.19
C LEU A 492 19.30 32.32 -33.96
N THR A 493 20.48 31.73 -33.84
CA THR A 493 20.83 30.45 -34.49
C THR A 493 19.92 29.33 -33.97
N LEU A 494 19.67 29.28 -32.66
CA LEU A 494 18.72 28.33 -32.04
C LEU A 494 17.30 28.53 -32.57
N HIS A 495 16.81 29.77 -32.62
CA HIS A 495 15.48 30.07 -33.17
C HIS A 495 15.37 29.65 -34.66
N VAL A 496 16.39 29.94 -35.46
CA VAL A 496 16.45 29.52 -36.87
C VAL A 496 16.47 28.00 -36.98
N HIS A 497 17.19 27.31 -36.10
CA HIS A 497 17.21 25.86 -36.06
C HIS A 497 15.83 25.28 -35.70
N GLN A 498 15.10 25.89 -34.76
CA GLN A 498 13.74 25.48 -34.38
C GLN A 498 12.70 25.69 -35.49
N LEU A 499 12.92 26.62 -36.43
CA LEU A 499 12.02 26.82 -37.58
C LEU A 499 11.89 25.57 -38.47
N LYS A 500 12.85 24.64 -38.42
CA LYS A 500 12.75 23.35 -39.14
C LYS A 500 11.52 22.54 -38.71
N ASP A 501 11.04 22.74 -37.48
CA ASP A 501 9.90 22.02 -36.91
C ASP A 501 8.56 22.74 -37.18
N LEU A 502 8.59 23.95 -37.75
CA LEU A 502 7.39 24.76 -38.05
C LEU A 502 6.40 24.07 -39.03
N PRO A 503 6.84 23.41 -40.12
CA PRO A 503 5.90 22.72 -41.02
C PRO A 503 5.12 21.61 -40.32
N ALA A 504 5.81 20.84 -39.48
CA ALA A 504 5.23 19.81 -38.62
C ALA A 504 4.23 20.41 -37.61
N PHE A 505 4.59 21.51 -36.96
CA PHE A 505 3.69 22.26 -36.08
C PHE A 505 2.42 22.72 -36.81
N MET A 506 2.54 23.31 -38.00
CA MET A 506 1.37 23.78 -38.78
C MET A 506 0.46 22.62 -39.22
N LEU A 507 1.03 21.46 -39.59
CA LEU A 507 0.26 20.26 -39.94
C LEU A 507 -0.53 19.70 -38.75
N SER A 508 -0.04 19.85 -37.51
CA SER A 508 -0.76 19.40 -36.30
C SER A 508 -2.11 20.11 -36.10
N TYR A 509 -2.23 21.36 -36.56
CA TYR A 509 -3.46 22.15 -36.50
C TYR A 509 -4.32 22.05 -37.76
N ALA A 510 -3.80 21.46 -38.85
CA ALA A 510 -4.46 21.39 -40.15
C ALA A 510 -5.47 20.24 -40.28
N ASN A 511 -5.59 19.34 -39.29
CA ASN A 511 -6.59 18.28 -39.29
C ASN A 511 -7.96 18.84 -38.87
N PRO A 512 -8.95 18.97 -39.79
CA PRO A 512 -10.25 19.58 -39.47
C PRO A 512 -11.08 18.76 -38.46
N SER A 513 -10.75 17.49 -38.24
CA SER A 513 -11.41 16.65 -37.23
C SER A 513 -11.17 17.12 -35.79
N SER A 514 -10.05 17.78 -35.49
CA SER A 514 -9.74 18.32 -34.15
C SER A 514 -10.60 19.54 -33.77
N LEU A 515 -11.24 20.19 -34.74
CA LEU A 515 -12.17 21.30 -34.52
C LEU A 515 -13.58 20.85 -34.10
N PHE A 516 -13.90 19.56 -34.30
CA PHE A 516 -15.23 18.99 -34.05
C PHE A 516 -15.25 17.88 -32.99
N THR A 517 -14.11 17.52 -32.42
CA THR A 517 -14.03 16.59 -31.28
C THR A 517 -14.13 17.35 -29.94
N ARG A 518 -14.81 16.74 -28.97
CA ARG A 518 -14.89 17.21 -27.56
C ARG A 518 -13.56 17.06 -26.80
N ALA A 519 -12.54 16.47 -27.41
CA ALA A 519 -11.23 16.33 -26.81
C ALA A 519 -10.55 17.71 -26.65
N PRO A 520 -9.71 17.91 -25.63
CA PRO A 520 -8.91 19.12 -25.52
C PRO A 520 -8.09 19.33 -26.81
N VAL A 521 -8.13 20.55 -27.35
CA VAL A 521 -7.52 20.95 -28.63
C VAL A 521 -5.99 21.12 -28.50
N ALA A 522 -5.41 20.55 -27.46
CA ALA A 522 -3.98 20.53 -27.24
C ALA A 522 -3.58 19.10 -26.90
N VAL A 523 -3.70 18.20 -27.86
CA VAL A 523 -2.72 17.14 -28.00
C VAL A 523 -1.57 17.84 -28.72
N PRO A 524 -0.47 18.23 -28.04
CA PRO A 524 0.65 18.84 -28.73
C PRO A 524 1.12 17.86 -29.82
N TYR A 525 1.76 18.35 -30.89
CA TYR A 525 2.37 17.52 -31.95
C TYR A 525 3.18 16.32 -31.40
N SER A 526 3.64 16.41 -30.16
CA SER A 526 4.40 15.41 -29.41
C SER A 526 3.61 14.21 -28.86
N GLU A 527 2.27 14.23 -28.85
CA GLU A 527 1.39 13.16 -28.33
C GLU A 527 0.63 12.39 -29.43
N VAL A 528 0.88 12.70 -30.72
CA VAL A 528 0.41 11.85 -31.82
C VAL A 528 1.28 10.58 -31.82
N ASP A 529 0.76 9.54 -31.18
CA ASP A 529 1.40 8.23 -31.12
C ASP A 529 1.31 7.56 -32.50
N ILE A 530 2.36 7.71 -33.31
CA ILE A 530 2.46 7.05 -34.63
C ILE A 530 2.89 5.59 -34.40
N GLY A 531 2.04 4.81 -33.72
CA GLY A 531 2.00 3.34 -33.70
C GLY A 531 3.31 2.54 -33.89
N LEU A 532 4.41 2.96 -33.29
CA LEU A 532 5.74 2.35 -33.47
C LEU A 532 6.27 1.91 -32.10
N ASN A 533 6.11 0.62 -31.83
CA ASN A 533 6.65 -0.18 -30.72
C ASN A 533 6.28 0.25 -29.28
N LYS A 534 5.67 -0.71 -28.55
CA LYS A 534 5.40 -0.69 -27.09
C LYS A 534 6.69 -0.81 -26.25
N THR A 535 7.69 0.02 -26.52
CA THR A 535 8.82 0.24 -25.59
C THR A 535 8.42 1.29 -24.57
N ILE A 536 8.98 1.20 -23.34
CA ILE A 536 8.70 2.06 -22.19
C ILE A 536 8.53 3.52 -22.63
N GLN A 537 7.37 4.11 -22.35
CA GLN A 537 7.13 5.49 -22.74
C GLN A 537 8.17 6.40 -22.07
N PRO A 538 8.83 7.29 -22.82
CA PRO A 538 9.79 8.22 -22.26
C PRO A 538 9.21 8.98 -21.05
N LEU A 539 9.95 8.96 -19.94
CA LEU A 539 9.60 9.56 -18.65
C LEU A 539 9.86 11.07 -18.64
N TYR A 540 8.97 11.84 -19.26
CA TYR A 540 8.98 13.29 -19.18
C TYR A 540 7.66 13.83 -18.63
N ARG A 541 7.74 15.04 -18.07
CA ARG A 541 6.64 15.81 -17.53
C ARG A 541 5.72 16.29 -18.63
N ASP A 542 4.43 16.25 -18.35
CA ASP A 542 3.41 16.95 -19.12
C ASP A 542 3.50 18.49 -18.91
N GLN A 543 2.74 19.24 -19.71
CA GLN A 543 2.76 20.71 -19.66
C GLN A 543 2.33 21.27 -18.30
N PHE A 544 1.44 20.56 -17.60
CA PHE A 544 0.84 21.02 -16.34
C PHE A 544 1.43 20.34 -15.10
N GLY A 545 2.40 19.43 -15.25
CA GLY A 545 2.99 18.70 -14.14
C GLY A 545 1.99 17.80 -13.40
N LEU A 546 1.00 17.26 -14.11
CA LEU A 546 0.04 16.29 -13.59
C LEU A 546 0.65 14.88 -13.55
N ARG A 547 1.57 14.57 -14.46
CA ARG A 547 2.28 13.27 -14.51
C ARG A 547 3.53 13.33 -13.63
N LYS A 548 3.53 12.47 -12.62
CA LYS A 548 4.59 12.30 -11.61
C LYS A 548 4.92 10.82 -11.41
N ILE A 549 6.06 10.54 -10.79
CA ILE A 549 6.44 9.20 -10.32
C ILE A 549 6.08 9.09 -8.84
N LEU A 550 5.35 8.03 -8.48
CA LEU A 550 5.05 7.67 -7.10
C LEU A 550 6.01 6.57 -6.68
N ILE A 551 6.88 6.84 -5.71
CA ILE A 551 7.88 5.88 -5.22
C ILE A 551 7.44 5.37 -3.86
N PHE A 552 6.93 4.15 -3.83
CA PHE A 552 6.48 3.48 -2.60
C PHE A 552 7.62 2.70 -1.96
N SER A 553 7.76 2.83 -0.64
CA SER A 553 8.55 1.91 0.18
C SER A 553 7.62 0.91 0.86
N THR A 554 8.02 -0.36 0.96
CA THR A 554 7.18 -1.43 1.50
C THR A 554 7.72 -1.98 2.82
N GLU A 555 6.83 -2.52 3.67
CA GLU A 555 7.19 -3.23 4.91
C GLU A 555 8.08 -4.46 4.64
N LYS A 556 8.13 -4.95 3.39
CA LYS A 556 8.94 -6.10 2.95
C LYS A 556 10.34 -5.69 2.45
N GLY A 557 10.75 -4.43 2.56
CA GLY A 557 12.08 -3.98 2.13
C GLY A 557 12.22 -3.79 0.61
N LYS A 558 11.11 -3.55 -0.09
CA LYS A 558 11.09 -3.26 -1.54
C LYS A 558 10.72 -1.80 -1.79
N ILE A 559 11.28 -1.23 -2.85
CA ILE A 559 10.86 0.06 -3.39
C ILE A 559 10.22 -0.17 -4.77
N VAL A 560 9.05 0.43 -5.00
CA VAL A 560 8.30 0.30 -6.24
C VAL A 560 7.95 1.69 -6.76
N ALA A 561 8.40 2.02 -7.98
CA ALA A 561 8.09 3.27 -8.65
C ALA A 561 6.98 3.08 -9.68
N VAL A 562 5.97 3.95 -9.61
CA VAL A 562 4.72 3.84 -10.35
C VAL A 562 4.41 5.15 -11.07
N ASP A 563 3.95 5.06 -12.32
CA ASP A 563 3.49 6.22 -13.09
C ASP A 563 2.09 6.66 -12.66
N SER A 564 1.96 7.89 -12.16
CA SER A 564 0.67 8.44 -11.71
C SER A 564 -0.34 8.70 -12.83
N ALA A 565 0.08 8.88 -14.10
CA ALA A 565 -0.83 9.17 -15.21
C ALA A 565 -1.14 7.94 -16.06
N ASN A 566 -0.21 6.99 -16.17
CA ASN A 566 -0.40 5.79 -16.99
C ASN A 566 -1.03 4.62 -16.21
N LYS A 567 -2.18 4.88 -15.58
CA LYS A 567 -2.97 3.89 -14.80
C LYS A 567 -2.14 3.11 -13.78
N GLY A 568 -1.18 3.76 -13.12
CA GLY A 568 -0.35 3.11 -12.11
C GLY A 568 0.58 2.03 -12.66
N GLN A 569 1.07 2.16 -13.90
CA GLN A 569 2.07 1.22 -14.44
C GLN A 569 3.37 1.29 -13.63
N ILE A 570 3.92 0.13 -13.24
CA ILE A 570 5.23 0.03 -12.60
C ILE A 570 6.32 0.40 -13.61
N ILE A 571 7.16 1.37 -13.24
CA ILE A 571 8.29 1.84 -14.02
C ILE A 571 9.52 0.97 -13.71
N TRP A 572 9.83 0.85 -12.42
CA TRP A 572 10.91 0.03 -11.90
C TRP A 572 10.57 -0.41 -10.47
N SER A 573 11.24 -1.48 -10.00
CA SER A 573 11.18 -1.89 -8.61
C SER A 573 12.52 -2.48 -8.19
N ARG A 574 12.86 -2.36 -6.92
CA ARG A 574 14.13 -2.87 -6.37
C ARG A 574 13.93 -3.40 -4.96
N PHE A 575 14.46 -4.58 -4.70
CA PHE A 575 14.43 -5.21 -3.37
C PHE A 575 15.81 -5.07 -2.69
N PHE A 576 15.80 -4.75 -1.39
CA PHE A 576 17.03 -4.58 -0.61
C PHE A 576 17.25 -5.81 0.27
N SER A 577 17.93 -6.82 -0.29
CA SER A 577 18.13 -8.14 0.33
C SER A 577 18.83 -8.13 1.69
N MET A 578 19.72 -7.15 1.93
CA MET A 578 20.37 -6.97 3.24
C MET A 578 19.70 -5.88 4.09
N GLY A 579 18.95 -4.95 3.48
CA GLY A 579 18.32 -3.80 4.13
C GLY A 579 16.82 -3.98 4.33
N HIS A 580 16.42 -4.92 5.18
CA HIS A 580 15.02 -5.34 5.32
C HIS A 580 14.07 -4.24 5.83
N ASP A 581 14.57 -3.26 6.60
CA ASP A 581 13.72 -2.19 7.15
C ASP A 581 14.16 -0.81 6.66
N ILE A 582 13.44 -0.30 5.66
CA ILE A 582 13.58 1.07 5.15
C ILE A 582 13.04 2.03 6.22
N LYS A 583 13.93 2.81 6.82
CA LYS A 583 13.60 3.77 7.88
C LYS A 583 13.10 5.09 7.33
N ASN A 584 13.72 5.57 6.26
CA ASN A 584 13.40 6.88 5.69
C ASN A 584 13.67 6.91 4.18
N LEU A 585 12.86 7.68 3.46
CA LEU A 585 12.93 7.88 2.02
C LEU A 585 12.93 9.39 1.76
N VAL A 586 14.03 9.95 1.26
CA VAL A 586 14.17 11.41 1.15
C VAL A 586 14.59 11.81 -0.26
N ILE A 587 13.81 12.68 -0.90
CA ILE A 587 14.22 13.31 -2.17
C ILE A 587 15.32 14.34 -1.84
N VAL A 588 16.56 14.03 -2.24
CA VAL A 588 17.73 14.91 -2.05
C VAL A 588 18.04 15.76 -3.28
N ARG A 589 17.50 15.41 -4.45
CA ARG A 589 17.55 16.25 -5.64
C ARG A 589 16.26 16.10 -6.44
N HIS A 590 15.60 17.22 -6.70
CA HIS A 590 14.41 17.25 -7.55
C HIS A 590 14.79 17.10 -9.03
N ALA A 591 13.79 16.83 -9.88
CA ALA A 591 14.04 16.65 -11.31
C ALA A 591 14.47 17.97 -11.96
N ASN A 592 15.76 18.06 -12.26
CA ASN A 592 16.37 19.15 -13.00
C ASN A 592 16.76 18.65 -14.40
N VAL A 593 16.82 19.57 -15.36
CA VAL A 593 17.11 19.26 -16.77
C VAL A 593 18.45 18.53 -16.95
N ARG A 594 19.48 18.96 -16.23
CA ARG A 594 20.85 18.48 -16.40
C ARG A 594 21.20 17.27 -15.54
N LEU A 595 20.55 17.14 -14.39
CA LEU A 595 20.90 16.15 -13.37
C LEU A 595 19.64 15.38 -12.97
N PRO A 596 19.68 14.04 -12.98
CA PRO A 596 18.50 13.24 -12.67
C PRO A 596 18.07 13.46 -11.21
N PRO A 597 16.76 13.33 -10.90
CA PRO A 597 16.32 13.34 -9.51
C PRO A 597 16.97 12.21 -8.72
N VAL A 598 17.40 12.49 -7.49
CA VAL A 598 18.09 11.52 -6.63
C VAL A 598 17.32 11.35 -5.32
N LEU A 599 17.15 10.08 -4.97
CA LEU A 599 16.51 9.61 -3.76
C LEU A 599 17.57 9.06 -2.81
N ALA A 600 17.53 9.48 -1.55
CA ALA A 600 18.29 8.87 -0.47
C ALA A 600 17.39 7.88 0.27
N VAL A 601 17.79 6.61 0.29
CA VAL A 601 17.12 5.55 1.02
C VAL A 601 17.97 5.21 2.24
N ILE A 602 17.41 5.40 3.44
CA ILE A 602 18.07 5.02 4.69
C ILE A 602 17.44 3.72 5.16
N ALA A 603 18.21 2.64 5.14
CA ALA A 603 17.75 1.31 5.51
C ALA A 603 18.61 0.70 6.61
N GLN A 604 17.97 -0.05 7.50
CA GLN A 604 18.64 -0.86 8.50
C GLN A 604 18.95 -2.22 7.91
N THR A 605 20.23 -2.62 8.04
CA THR A 605 20.79 -3.88 7.55
C THR A 605 21.52 -4.59 8.69
N GLU A 606 21.84 -5.86 8.48
CA GLU A 606 22.73 -6.62 9.37
C GLU A 606 24.12 -6.68 8.75
N ASP A 607 25.18 -6.53 9.56
CA ASP A 607 26.54 -6.84 9.14
C ASP A 607 26.77 -8.36 9.15
N GLY A 608 27.90 -8.82 8.60
CA GLY A 608 28.24 -10.25 8.59
C GLY A 608 28.40 -10.90 9.99
N GLY A 609 28.30 -10.12 11.07
CA GLY A 609 28.29 -10.55 12.46
C GLY A 609 26.92 -10.41 13.15
N ASN A 610 25.84 -10.22 12.40
CA ASN A 610 24.47 -9.97 12.89
C ASN A 610 24.29 -8.67 13.72
N ASN A 611 25.23 -7.72 13.64
CA ASN A 611 25.01 -6.41 14.23
C ASN A 611 24.13 -5.57 13.31
N LYS A 612 23.17 -4.88 13.92
CA LYS A 612 22.31 -3.93 13.21
C LYS A 612 23.11 -2.68 12.85
N VAL A 613 23.24 -2.43 11.56
CA VAL A 613 23.96 -1.29 10.98
C VAL A 613 23.04 -0.54 10.02
N ILE A 614 23.36 0.71 9.74
CA ILE A 614 22.52 1.55 8.89
C ILE A 614 23.29 1.85 7.62
N ARG A 615 22.59 1.67 6.50
CA ARG A 615 23.14 1.90 5.18
C ARG A 615 22.26 2.87 4.43
N MET A 616 22.89 3.83 3.79
CA MET A 616 22.23 4.79 2.94
C MET A 616 22.55 4.49 1.49
N TYR A 617 21.53 4.50 0.65
CA TYR A 617 21.63 4.31 -0.80
C TYR A 617 21.19 5.58 -1.52
N ARG A 618 21.93 5.98 -2.54
CA ARG A 618 21.55 7.04 -3.48
C ARG A 618 21.04 6.40 -4.75
N ILE A 619 19.81 6.70 -5.12
CA ILE A 619 19.11 6.04 -6.22
C ILE A 619 18.65 7.10 -7.20
N ASP A 620 18.86 6.86 -8.50
CA ASP A 620 18.21 7.64 -9.54
C ASP A 620 16.71 7.32 -9.51
N ALA A 621 15.89 8.31 -9.17
CA ALA A 621 14.45 8.14 -9.01
C ALA A 621 13.73 7.75 -10.31
N LEU A 622 14.32 8.00 -11.48
CA LEU A 622 13.74 7.64 -12.78
C LEU A 622 14.00 6.18 -13.15
N THR A 623 15.14 5.61 -12.72
CA THR A 623 15.59 4.29 -13.17
C THR A 623 15.63 3.22 -12.08
N GLY A 624 15.69 3.62 -10.80
CA GLY A 624 15.81 2.71 -9.66
C GLY A 624 17.22 2.17 -9.44
N LYS A 625 18.17 2.54 -10.30
CA LYS A 625 19.57 2.14 -10.19
C LYS A 625 20.32 3.03 -9.21
N ASP A 626 21.42 2.50 -8.69
CA ASP A 626 22.35 3.27 -7.89
C ASP A 626 22.84 4.50 -8.65
N TYR A 627 22.74 5.67 -8.01
CA TYR A 627 23.28 6.91 -8.55
C TYR A 627 24.76 6.99 -8.18
N GLU A 628 25.60 6.60 -9.13
CA GLU A 628 27.05 6.73 -9.03
C GLU A 628 27.48 8.09 -9.55
N SER A 629 28.14 8.88 -8.70
CA SER A 629 28.95 10.00 -9.18
C SER A 629 30.39 9.55 -9.33
N GLY A 630 31.13 10.12 -10.28
CA GLY A 630 32.58 9.94 -10.38
C GLY A 630 33.38 10.51 -9.19
N ASN A 631 32.72 11.12 -8.20
CA ASN A 631 33.33 11.69 -7.00
C ASN A 631 33.19 10.71 -5.80
N PHE A 632 34.32 10.43 -5.12
CA PHE A 632 34.39 9.54 -3.97
C PHE A 632 33.57 10.02 -2.75
N PHE A 633 33.35 11.33 -2.58
CA PHE A 633 32.53 11.90 -1.49
C PHE A 633 31.03 11.63 -1.63
N PHE A 634 30.65 11.02 -2.75
CA PHE A 634 29.27 10.83 -3.18
C PHE A 634 29.02 9.36 -3.58
N PRO A 635 29.35 8.40 -2.70
CA PRO A 635 29.20 7.00 -3.04
C PRO A 635 27.72 6.65 -3.28
N ALA A 636 27.48 5.70 -4.17
CA ALA A 636 26.15 5.13 -4.39
C ALA A 636 25.55 4.53 -3.11
N ALA A 637 26.40 3.96 -2.25
CA ALA A 637 25.99 3.50 -0.94
C ALA A 637 27.06 3.83 0.11
N ALA A 638 26.63 4.29 1.29
CA ALA A 638 27.49 4.63 2.41
C ALA A 638 27.06 3.89 3.68
N TRP A 639 28.04 3.41 4.44
CA TRP A 639 27.83 2.89 5.79
C TRP A 639 27.79 4.05 6.78
N ILE A 640 26.84 4.00 7.71
CA ILE A 640 26.77 4.92 8.84
C ILE A 640 27.27 4.14 10.06
N PRO A 641 28.49 4.41 10.56
CA PRO A 641 29.19 3.54 11.52
C PRO A 641 28.62 3.55 12.96
N ALA A 642 27.56 4.31 13.21
CA ALA A 642 26.86 4.40 14.49
C ALA A 642 25.35 4.21 14.29
N GLY A 643 24.62 3.85 15.35
CA GLY A 643 23.19 3.56 15.25
C GLY A 643 22.40 4.77 14.74
N TYR A 644 21.28 4.57 14.05
CA TYR A 644 20.48 5.67 13.49
C TYR A 644 19.36 6.11 14.44
N LEU A 645 19.30 7.41 14.75
CA LEU A 645 18.15 8.01 15.44
C LEU A 645 17.22 8.76 14.48
N SER A 646 17.77 9.67 13.67
CA SER A 646 16.98 10.48 12.75
C SER A 646 17.80 11.03 11.58
N ALA A 647 17.10 11.45 10.52
CA ALA A 647 17.66 12.19 9.41
C ALA A 647 16.84 13.45 9.15
N PHE A 648 17.53 14.58 8.97
CA PHE A 648 16.93 15.87 8.68
C PHE A 648 17.49 16.44 7.39
N LYS A 649 16.61 16.99 6.57
CA LYS A 649 16.98 17.66 5.33
C LYS A 649 17.40 19.11 5.64
N LEU A 650 18.64 19.47 5.31
CA LEU A 650 19.16 20.81 5.57
C LEU A 650 18.80 21.77 4.44
N PRO A 651 18.68 23.09 4.72
CA PRO A 651 18.54 24.13 3.70
C PRO A 651 19.89 24.45 3.02
N LEU A 652 20.75 23.44 2.88
CA LEU A 652 22.06 23.53 2.27
C LEU A 652 22.09 22.61 1.04
N GLU A 653 22.71 23.10 -0.02
CA GLU A 653 22.87 22.36 -1.26
C GLU A 653 24.36 22.25 -1.57
N ASP A 654 24.78 21.03 -1.92
CA ASP A 654 26.14 20.81 -2.35
C ASP A 654 26.44 21.54 -3.67
N PRO A 655 27.57 22.26 -3.77
CA PRO A 655 27.90 23.05 -4.97
C PRO A 655 28.20 22.21 -6.21
N GLU A 656 28.65 20.96 -6.08
CA GLU A 656 29.08 20.09 -7.18
C GLU A 656 27.91 19.31 -7.78
N GLU A 657 27.25 18.50 -6.95
CA GLU A 657 26.19 17.56 -7.37
C GLU A 657 24.78 18.15 -7.22
N LYS A 658 24.64 19.35 -6.64
CA LYS A 658 23.34 20.02 -6.48
C LYS A 658 22.34 19.16 -5.70
N THR A 659 22.86 18.39 -4.74
CA THR A 659 22.07 17.58 -3.82
C THR A 659 21.92 18.30 -2.51
N GLN A 660 20.71 18.30 -1.96
CA GLN A 660 20.45 18.80 -0.62
C GLN A 660 21.14 17.92 0.42
N VAL A 661 21.75 18.59 1.38
CA VAL A 661 22.54 17.93 2.44
C VAL A 661 21.59 17.33 3.48
N LEU A 662 21.89 16.10 3.90
CA LEU A 662 21.22 15.45 5.01
C LEU A 662 22.08 15.56 6.27
N CYS A 663 21.45 15.90 7.39
CA CYS A 663 21.99 15.78 8.74
C CYS A 663 21.52 14.44 9.32
N LEU A 664 22.47 13.59 9.69
CA LEU A 664 22.22 12.27 10.27
C LEU A 664 22.62 12.31 11.75
N VAL A 665 21.69 11.97 12.63
CA VAL A 665 21.94 11.90 14.07
C VAL A 665 22.06 10.44 14.49
N ASP A 666 23.15 10.11 15.16
CA ASP A 666 23.44 8.77 15.62
C ASP A 666 23.06 8.50 17.08
N ASP A 667 23.11 7.23 17.50
CA ASP A 667 22.82 6.78 18.86
C ASP A 667 23.82 7.24 19.93
N ARG A 668 24.97 7.77 19.50
CA ARG A 668 25.99 8.39 20.36
C ARG A 668 25.81 9.90 20.45
N MET A 669 24.73 10.44 19.87
CA MET A 669 24.43 11.87 19.82
C MET A 669 25.49 12.68 19.04
N HIS A 670 26.08 12.07 18.02
CA HIS A 670 26.92 12.73 17.03
C HIS A 670 26.11 13.05 15.77
N ILE A 671 26.51 14.12 15.09
CA ILE A 671 25.93 14.51 13.80
C ILE A 671 26.95 14.25 12.70
N THR A 672 26.50 13.57 11.64
CA THR A 672 27.24 13.45 10.39
C THR A 672 26.43 14.07 9.25
N THR A 673 27.07 14.86 8.39
CA THR A 673 26.43 15.39 7.18
C THR A 673 26.66 14.46 6.00
N PHE A 674 25.67 14.35 5.12
CA PHE A 674 25.80 13.65 3.86
C PHE A 674 25.34 14.51 2.68
N PRO A 675 26.18 14.70 1.63
CA PRO A 675 27.55 14.24 1.50
C PRO A 675 28.49 14.85 2.56
N THR A 676 29.60 14.16 2.84
CA THR A 676 30.59 14.59 3.84
C THR A 676 31.76 15.26 3.13
N THR A 677 31.57 16.50 2.69
CA THR A 677 32.63 17.33 2.08
C THR A 677 33.03 18.46 3.03
N ASP A 678 34.29 18.90 2.99
CA ASP A 678 34.78 19.98 3.85
C ASP A 678 33.94 21.27 3.71
N ALA A 679 33.47 21.57 2.50
CA ALA A 679 32.63 22.73 2.23
C ALA A 679 31.25 22.61 2.90
N VAL A 680 30.66 21.42 2.88
CA VAL A 680 29.37 21.14 3.54
C VAL A 680 29.52 21.17 5.06
N GLU A 681 30.60 20.60 5.59
CA GLU A 681 30.88 20.63 7.03
C GLU A 681 31.06 22.07 7.52
N GLN A 682 31.82 22.90 6.82
CA GLN A 682 31.98 24.32 7.16
C GLN A 682 30.66 25.09 7.06
N ALA A 683 29.86 24.84 6.02
CA ALA A 683 28.55 25.46 5.85
C ALA A 683 27.58 25.05 6.96
N PHE A 684 27.60 23.79 7.39
CA PHE A 684 26.76 23.31 8.48
C PHE A 684 27.25 23.81 9.84
N LYS A 685 28.57 23.88 10.09
CA LYS A 685 29.13 24.53 11.29
C LYS A 685 28.63 25.97 11.43
N ALA A 686 28.56 26.72 10.33
CA ALA A 686 28.02 28.08 10.31
C ALA A 686 26.50 28.14 10.59
N LEU A 687 25.74 27.08 10.32
CA LEU A 687 24.30 26.97 10.59
C LEU A 687 23.98 26.36 11.95
N SER A 688 24.95 25.68 12.58
CA SER A 688 24.75 24.83 13.76
C SER A 688 24.07 25.55 14.92
N ASP A 689 24.41 26.82 15.14
CA ASP A 689 23.86 27.63 16.23
C ASP A 689 22.35 27.88 16.12
N ASP A 690 21.81 27.79 14.91
CA ASP A 690 20.40 27.99 14.59
C ASP A 690 19.67 26.66 14.27
N PHE A 691 20.34 25.52 14.40
CA PHE A 691 19.78 24.21 14.09
C PHE A 691 19.25 23.50 15.35
N TYR A 692 17.92 23.52 15.49
CA TYR A 692 17.18 22.86 16.56
C TYR A 692 16.31 21.75 16.00
N PHE A 693 16.14 20.67 16.76
CA PHE A 693 15.33 19.53 16.36
C PHE A 693 14.85 18.75 17.58
N THR A 694 13.82 17.93 17.39
CA THR A 694 13.33 17.01 18.42
C THR A 694 13.74 15.59 18.12
N LEU A 695 14.04 14.81 19.15
CA LEU A 695 14.16 13.35 19.06
C LEU A 695 13.10 12.69 19.95
N GLU A 696 12.91 11.38 19.76
CA GLU A 696 11.96 10.55 20.50
C GLU A 696 10.48 10.96 20.35
N SER A 697 10.16 11.79 19.36
CA SER A 697 8.82 12.15 18.91
C SER A 697 8.15 11.00 18.14
N LYS A 698 7.94 9.86 18.80
CA LYS A 698 7.24 8.68 18.23
C LYS A 698 5.98 8.34 19.01
N ILE A 699 5.02 7.71 18.35
CA ILE A 699 3.81 7.16 18.98
C ILE A 699 4.24 6.23 20.12
N GLY A 700 3.62 6.38 21.29
CA GLY A 700 3.94 5.64 22.52
C GLY A 700 5.00 6.28 23.41
N ALA A 701 5.69 7.35 22.96
CA ALA A 701 6.63 8.08 23.80
C ALA A 701 5.90 8.80 24.96
N LYS A 702 6.59 8.97 26.08
CA LYS A 702 6.05 9.56 27.33
C LYS A 702 6.66 10.92 27.66
N GLU A 703 7.62 11.33 26.85
CA GLU A 703 8.26 12.63 26.91
C GLU A 703 8.65 13.02 25.49
N ILE A 704 8.95 14.30 25.30
CA ILE A 704 9.51 14.82 24.07
C ILE A 704 10.72 15.69 24.43
N ASN A 705 11.81 15.45 23.72
CA ASN A 705 13.12 16.02 24.01
C ASN A 705 13.57 16.90 22.84
N GLY A 706 13.96 18.13 23.16
CA GLY A 706 14.50 19.10 22.22
C GLY A 706 16.01 19.20 22.30
N TYR A 707 16.63 19.36 21.15
CA TYR A 707 18.07 19.34 20.98
C TYR A 707 18.54 20.46 20.06
N LYS A 708 19.83 20.81 20.18
CA LYS A 708 20.53 21.76 19.33
C LYS A 708 21.82 21.11 18.81
N ALA A 709 22.20 21.41 17.57
CA ALA A 709 23.53 21.06 17.07
C ALA A 709 24.60 21.99 17.65
N ILE A 710 25.74 21.42 18.04
CA ILE A 710 26.89 22.17 18.54
C ILE A 710 28.18 21.67 17.90
N VAL A 711 29.20 22.54 17.86
CA VAL A 711 30.56 22.15 17.51
C VAL A 711 31.32 21.84 18.80
N SER A 712 31.78 20.61 18.95
CA SER A 712 32.59 20.19 20.11
C SER A 712 33.91 20.96 20.14
N ALA A 713 34.16 21.65 21.26
CA ALA A 713 35.39 22.43 21.45
C ALA A 713 36.67 21.58 21.52
N GLU A 714 36.56 20.29 21.87
CA GLU A 714 37.70 19.39 22.04
C GLU A 714 38.10 18.67 20.75
N THR A 715 37.11 18.31 19.93
CA THR A 715 37.29 17.42 18.77
C THR A 715 36.93 18.08 17.44
N ASP A 716 36.42 19.33 17.45
CA ASP A 716 35.93 20.07 16.28
C ASP A 716 34.89 19.29 15.44
N ARG A 717 34.18 18.36 16.08
CA ARG A 717 33.12 17.53 15.49
C ARG A 717 31.74 18.09 15.82
N MET A 718 30.75 17.74 15.01
CA MET A 718 29.35 18.09 15.27
C MET A 718 28.73 17.12 16.28
N ASP A 719 28.30 17.66 17.42
CA ASP A 719 27.64 16.93 18.50
C ASP A 719 26.24 17.52 18.75
N VAL A 720 25.44 16.82 19.57
CA VAL A 720 24.09 17.24 19.93
C VAL A 720 24.03 17.61 21.41
N GLU A 721 23.43 18.77 21.72
CA GLU A 721 23.18 19.24 23.08
C GLU A 721 21.68 19.21 23.40
N PRO A 722 21.25 18.62 24.53
CA PRO A 722 19.85 18.71 24.98
C PRO A 722 19.52 20.13 25.45
N THR A 723 18.40 20.68 24.99
CA THR A 723 17.98 22.07 25.30
C THR A 723 16.78 22.13 26.23
N TRP A 724 15.78 21.27 26.02
CA TRP A 724 14.57 21.21 26.81
C TRP A 724 13.99 19.79 26.81
N ASN A 725 13.22 19.45 27.85
CA ASN A 725 12.49 18.20 27.98
C ASN A 725 11.08 18.54 28.48
N ILE A 726 10.06 17.93 27.85
CA ILE A 726 8.67 17.97 28.32
C ILE A 726 8.25 16.55 28.67
N PRO A 727 8.24 16.18 29.97
CA PRO A 727 7.69 14.91 30.41
C PRO A 727 6.17 15.02 30.51
N PHE A 728 5.44 14.09 29.90
CA PHE A 728 3.99 14.09 29.99
C PHE A 728 3.50 13.57 31.35
N PRO A 729 2.29 13.94 31.79
CA PRO A 729 1.68 13.40 32.99
C PRO A 729 1.70 11.86 33.06
N ALA A 730 1.77 11.31 34.27
CA ALA A 730 1.93 9.87 34.47
C ALA A 730 0.79 9.05 33.83
N GLY A 731 1.14 8.19 32.88
CA GLY A 731 0.20 7.34 32.14
C GLY A 731 -0.20 7.90 30.78
N GLU A 732 0.19 9.13 30.46
CA GLU A 732 0.05 9.67 29.11
C GLU A 732 1.13 9.12 28.17
N GLU A 733 0.73 8.82 26.94
CA GLU A 733 1.60 8.46 25.83
C GLU A 733 1.17 9.19 24.56
N ILE A 734 2.11 9.53 23.67
CA ILE A 734 1.80 10.15 22.38
C ILE A 734 0.95 9.19 21.54
N VAL A 735 -0.20 9.65 21.06
CA VAL A 735 -1.09 8.89 20.16
C VAL A 735 -1.18 9.49 18.76
N ALA A 736 -0.92 10.80 18.60
CA ALA A 736 -0.86 11.45 17.29
C ALA A 736 0.15 12.60 17.29
N LEU A 737 0.77 12.81 16.14
CA LEU A 737 1.71 13.90 15.85
C LEU A 737 1.32 14.54 14.53
N ALA A 738 1.34 15.86 14.47
CA ALA A 738 1.19 16.58 13.22
C ALA A 738 2.18 17.74 13.16
N GLU A 739 2.85 17.84 12.02
CA GLU A 739 3.80 18.90 11.70
C GLU A 739 3.41 19.54 10.38
N LYS A 740 3.77 20.82 10.23
CA LYS A 740 3.58 21.53 8.98
C LYS A 740 4.60 21.03 7.94
N PRO A 741 4.20 20.64 6.72
CA PRO A 741 5.15 20.28 5.67
C PRO A 741 6.15 21.40 5.38
N SER A 742 7.44 21.08 5.28
CA SER A 742 8.51 22.08 5.06
C SER A 742 8.43 22.78 3.70
N TYR A 743 7.78 22.15 2.72
CA TYR A 743 7.56 22.70 1.38
C TYR A 743 6.25 23.49 1.25
N GLU A 744 5.45 23.62 2.31
CA GLU A 744 4.19 24.36 2.25
C GLU A 744 4.44 25.87 2.06
N VAL A 745 3.72 26.46 1.11
CA VAL A 745 3.72 27.90 0.84
C VAL A 745 2.40 28.51 1.32
N MET A 746 2.49 29.67 1.98
CA MET A 746 1.34 30.45 2.42
C MET A 746 1.18 31.71 1.55
N SER A 747 -0.01 31.92 1.00
CA SER A 747 -0.29 33.07 0.12
C SER A 747 -0.70 34.35 0.87
N SER A 748 -1.34 34.23 2.04
CA SER A 748 -1.86 35.36 2.81
C SER A 748 -1.40 35.35 4.26
N LEU A 749 -0.90 36.49 4.73
CA LEU A 749 -0.44 36.73 6.12
C LEU A 749 -1.60 36.91 7.12
N GLY A 750 -2.80 37.22 6.64
CA GLY A 750 -3.92 37.55 7.49
C GLY A 750 -5.26 37.26 6.85
N ARG A 751 -6.30 37.22 7.68
CA ARG A 751 -7.68 37.02 7.29
C ARG A 751 -8.44 38.34 7.39
N VAL A 752 -9.07 38.77 6.30
CA VAL A 752 -9.89 39.98 6.27
C VAL A 752 -11.27 39.67 6.85
N LEU A 753 -11.72 40.51 7.78
CA LEU A 753 -13.01 40.44 8.47
C LEU A 753 -14.08 41.25 7.72
N GLY A 754 -15.35 41.06 8.08
CA GLY A 754 -16.46 41.77 7.44
C GLY A 754 -16.38 43.30 7.58
N ASP A 755 -15.77 43.80 8.65
CA ASP A 755 -15.55 45.24 8.86
C ASP A 755 -14.28 45.78 8.17
N ARG A 756 -13.63 44.97 7.32
CA ARG A 756 -12.33 45.24 6.67
C ARG A 756 -11.13 45.28 7.62
N GLY A 757 -11.32 44.92 8.88
CA GLY A 757 -10.20 44.62 9.78
C GLY A 757 -9.47 43.35 9.36
N VAL A 758 -8.25 43.16 9.86
CA VAL A 758 -7.43 41.99 9.56
C VAL A 758 -7.05 41.26 10.85
N LEU A 759 -7.26 39.94 10.88
CA LEU A 759 -6.65 39.06 11.86
C LEU A 759 -5.37 38.49 11.27
N TYR A 760 -4.22 38.82 11.86
CA TYR A 760 -2.93 38.32 11.40
C TYR A 760 -2.71 36.89 11.91
N LYS A 761 -2.39 35.98 10.98
CA LYS A 761 -2.18 34.57 11.27
C LYS A 761 -0.90 34.41 12.09
N TYR A 762 -0.90 33.48 13.05
CA TYR A 762 0.31 33.17 13.79
C TYR A 762 1.26 32.31 12.94
N GLN A 763 2.42 32.87 12.56
CA GLN A 763 3.31 32.28 11.55
C GLN A 763 4.57 31.62 12.12
N ASN A 764 4.43 30.81 13.18
CA ASN A 764 5.56 30.01 13.66
C ASN A 764 5.79 28.80 12.71
N PRO A 765 6.96 28.65 12.06
CA PRO A 765 7.24 27.47 11.26
C PRO A 765 7.67 26.25 12.09
N ASN A 766 8.01 26.45 13.36
CA ASN A 766 8.71 25.47 14.19
C ASN A 766 7.84 24.87 15.30
N TYR A 767 6.50 24.94 15.21
CA TYR A 767 5.64 24.28 16.19
C TYR A 767 5.09 22.97 15.66
N ALA A 768 4.97 21.99 16.54
CA ALA A 768 4.37 20.69 16.29
C ALA A 768 3.14 20.49 17.18
N THR A 769 2.14 19.81 16.63
CA THR A 769 0.98 19.35 17.39
C THR A 769 1.28 17.96 17.95
N VAL A 770 1.26 17.83 19.27
CA VAL A 770 1.44 16.56 19.98
C VAL A 770 0.16 16.24 20.74
N ILE A 771 -0.44 15.09 20.45
CA ILE A 771 -1.63 14.61 21.17
C ILE A 771 -1.26 13.39 21.98
N THR A 772 -1.51 13.45 23.29
CA THR A 772 -1.31 12.34 24.22
C THR A 772 -2.65 11.75 24.65
N ALA A 773 -2.65 10.49 25.07
CA ALA A 773 -3.80 9.85 25.69
C ALA A 773 -3.42 9.17 26.99
N ASN A 774 -4.31 9.27 27.98
CA ASN A 774 -4.29 8.43 29.18
C ASN A 774 -5.47 7.46 29.12
N LYS A 775 -5.19 6.23 28.67
CA LYS A 775 -6.22 5.20 28.45
C LYS A 775 -6.72 4.57 29.75
N GLN A 776 -5.92 4.62 30.81
CA GLN A 776 -6.24 4.01 32.11
C GLN A 776 -5.82 4.93 33.25
N PRO A 777 -6.49 6.08 33.40
CA PRO A 777 -6.16 7.02 34.45
C PRO A 777 -6.53 6.44 35.82
N LYS A 778 -5.74 6.82 36.83
CA LYS A 778 -5.95 6.35 38.21
C LYS A 778 -7.13 7.08 38.86
N ASN A 779 -7.55 6.61 40.04
CA ASN A 779 -8.57 7.25 40.88
C ASN A 779 -9.99 7.34 40.27
N GLY A 780 -10.33 6.45 39.32
CA GLY A 780 -11.68 6.39 38.75
C GLY A 780 -12.02 7.52 37.77
N MET A 781 -11.02 8.24 37.27
CA MET A 781 -11.18 9.20 36.18
C MET A 781 -11.54 8.46 34.88
N ALA A 782 -12.26 9.14 33.99
CA ALA A 782 -12.50 8.63 32.65
C ALA A 782 -11.25 8.81 31.76
N PRO A 783 -11.04 7.95 30.75
CA PRO A 783 -9.99 8.13 29.76
C PRO A 783 -10.08 9.51 29.10
N TYR A 784 -8.93 10.12 28.83
CA TYR A 784 -8.85 11.47 28.27
C TYR A 784 -7.68 11.60 27.30
N ILE A 785 -7.75 12.60 26.41
CA ILE A 785 -6.64 13.03 25.56
C ILE A 785 -6.25 14.47 25.86
N THR A 786 -4.97 14.80 25.69
CA THR A 786 -4.47 16.17 25.81
C THR A 786 -3.72 16.57 24.55
N ILE A 787 -4.07 17.73 24.01
CA ILE A 787 -3.46 18.33 22.83
C ILE A 787 -2.47 19.39 23.31
N TYR A 788 -1.22 19.29 22.87
CA TYR A 788 -0.15 20.24 23.12
C TYR A 788 0.32 20.82 21.78
N LEU A 789 0.26 22.15 21.63
CA LEU A 789 0.98 22.84 20.57
C LEU A 789 2.33 23.28 21.14
N ILE A 790 3.41 22.64 20.71
CA ILE A 790 4.75 22.79 21.29
C ILE A 790 5.64 23.49 20.28
N ASP A 791 6.32 24.56 20.70
CA ASP A 791 7.42 25.13 19.91
C ASP A 791 8.64 24.22 20.01
N ALA A 792 9.06 23.62 18.88
CA ALA A 792 10.15 22.65 18.81
C ALA A 792 11.54 23.26 19.07
N VAL A 793 11.69 24.59 19.01
CA VAL A 793 12.95 25.28 19.29
C VAL A 793 13.06 25.56 20.79
N LYS A 794 12.04 26.17 21.40
CA LYS A 794 12.07 26.64 22.80
C LYS A 794 11.51 25.64 23.81
N GLY A 795 10.72 24.66 23.37
CA GLY A 795 9.99 23.74 24.26
C GLY A 795 8.82 24.41 24.98
N SER A 796 8.40 25.60 24.54
CA SER A 796 7.26 26.28 25.16
C SER A 796 5.94 25.75 24.62
N ILE A 797 5.00 25.44 25.53
CA ILE A 797 3.63 25.09 25.18
C ILE A 797 2.87 26.37 24.80
N LEU A 798 2.53 26.47 23.52
CA LEU A 798 1.80 27.59 22.92
C LEU A 798 0.30 27.52 23.26
N TYR A 799 -0.26 26.31 23.23
CA TYR A 799 -1.66 26.04 23.53
C TYR A 799 -1.81 24.62 24.09
N GLN A 800 -2.77 24.44 24.99
CA GLN A 800 -3.09 23.15 25.59
C GLN A 800 -4.61 23.00 25.75
N ALA A 801 -5.14 21.82 25.42
CA ALA A 801 -6.55 21.48 25.64
C ALA A 801 -6.70 19.99 25.99
N THR A 802 -7.67 19.66 26.84
CA THR A 802 -7.94 18.28 27.28
C THR A 802 -9.40 17.91 26.99
N HIS A 803 -9.62 16.72 26.44
CA HIS A 803 -10.95 16.13 26.24
C HIS A 803 -11.09 14.88 27.10
N GLU A 804 -12.09 14.88 27.98
CA GLU A 804 -12.43 13.75 28.85
C GLU A 804 -13.46 12.83 28.18
N ASN A 805 -13.67 11.64 28.75
CA ASN A 805 -14.64 10.65 28.26
C ASN A 805 -14.44 10.29 26.79
N ILE A 806 -13.21 9.89 26.45
CA ILE A 806 -12.83 9.47 25.09
C ILE A 806 -12.81 7.96 24.93
N GLY A 807 -13.00 7.50 23.69
CA GLY A 807 -12.84 6.09 23.32
C GLY A 807 -11.38 5.71 23.24
N VAL A 808 -11.01 4.58 23.84
CA VAL A 808 -9.61 4.14 23.97
C VAL A 808 -9.11 3.29 22.82
N ASP A 809 -10.02 2.70 22.04
CA ASP A 809 -9.71 1.77 20.95
C ASP A 809 -9.74 2.45 19.57
N GLN A 810 -10.22 3.69 19.51
CA GLN A 810 -10.38 4.46 18.27
C GLN A 810 -9.13 5.29 17.98
N ALA A 811 -8.76 5.37 16.70
CA ALA A 811 -7.63 6.18 16.26
C ALA A 811 -7.89 7.68 16.50
N VAL A 812 -6.86 8.36 17.01
CA VAL A 812 -6.77 9.83 17.06
C VAL A 812 -5.91 10.26 15.88
N LEU A 813 -6.41 11.18 15.07
CA LEU A 813 -5.71 11.65 13.87
C LEU A 813 -5.54 13.16 13.95
N ALA A 814 -4.44 13.68 13.41
CA ALA A 814 -4.17 15.11 13.38
C ALA A 814 -3.48 15.50 12.07
N THR A 815 -3.76 16.72 11.60
CA THR A 815 -3.04 17.36 10.50
C THR A 815 -2.84 18.84 10.81
N GLN A 816 -1.75 19.40 10.32
CA GLN A 816 -1.37 20.80 10.52
C GLN A 816 -1.01 21.42 9.19
N PHE A 817 -1.54 22.60 8.92
CA PHE A 817 -1.30 23.35 7.68
C PHE A 817 -1.49 24.84 7.93
N GLU A 818 -0.70 25.68 7.26
CA GLU A 818 -0.71 27.13 7.49
C GLU A 818 -0.63 27.50 8.99
N ASN A 819 -1.71 28.09 9.54
CA ASN A 819 -1.91 28.46 10.93
C ASN A 819 -3.03 27.63 11.61
N ASN A 820 -3.36 26.48 11.03
CA ASN A 820 -4.50 25.65 11.41
C ASN A 820 -4.05 24.27 11.88
N VAL A 821 -4.78 23.72 12.84
CA VAL A 821 -4.65 22.34 13.29
C VAL A 821 -6.03 21.70 13.28
N VAL A 822 -6.16 20.56 12.60
CA VAL A 822 -7.39 19.77 12.60
C VAL A 822 -7.08 18.39 13.17
N TYR A 823 -7.85 17.96 14.16
CA TYR A 823 -7.71 16.63 14.74
C TYR A 823 -9.07 15.97 14.99
N THR A 824 -9.08 14.64 15.01
CA THR A 824 -10.28 13.84 15.25
C THR A 824 -10.08 12.89 16.43
N PHE A 825 -11.14 12.69 17.21
CA PHE A 825 -11.17 11.71 18.29
C PHE A 825 -12.59 11.16 18.49
N TRP A 826 -12.71 10.01 19.15
CA TRP A 826 -13.99 9.43 19.55
C TRP A 826 -14.41 9.92 20.93
N SER A 827 -15.61 10.49 21.05
CA SER A 827 -16.20 10.85 22.34
C SER A 827 -17.23 9.80 22.76
N GLU A 828 -17.12 9.35 24.01
CA GLU A 828 -18.12 8.49 24.68
C GLU A 828 -19.34 9.26 25.18
N GLY A 829 -19.36 10.60 25.01
CA GLY A 829 -20.40 11.49 25.52
C GLY A 829 -20.34 11.64 27.04
N ASP A 830 -20.89 12.75 27.56
CA ASP A 830 -20.73 13.10 28.98
C ASP A 830 -22.01 13.57 29.68
N THR A 831 -23.20 13.34 29.09
CA THR A 831 -24.57 13.48 29.66
C THR A 831 -25.61 13.46 28.52
N SER A 832 -26.91 13.54 28.83
CA SER A 832 -28.08 13.42 27.92
C SER A 832 -28.11 14.36 26.68
N THR A 833 -27.13 15.25 26.50
CA THR A 833 -27.01 16.22 25.40
C THR A 833 -25.85 15.97 24.45
N SER A 834 -24.87 15.13 24.81
CA SER A 834 -23.68 14.85 23.97
C SER A 834 -23.76 13.43 23.41
N ALA A 835 -23.96 13.32 22.10
CA ALA A 835 -24.03 12.03 21.42
C ALA A 835 -22.65 11.37 21.30
N LYS A 836 -22.61 10.05 21.47
CA LYS A 836 -21.43 9.23 21.15
C LYS A 836 -21.08 9.36 19.67
N GLY A 837 -19.80 9.48 19.35
CA GLY A 837 -19.35 9.56 17.97
C GLY A 837 -18.01 10.27 17.80
N TYR A 838 -17.52 10.28 16.56
CA TYR A 838 -16.33 11.05 16.22
C TYR A 838 -16.62 12.56 16.28
N GLN A 839 -15.64 13.29 16.78
CA GLN A 839 -15.60 14.75 16.76
C GLN A 839 -14.37 15.15 15.94
N ALA A 840 -14.53 16.12 15.04
CA ALA A 840 -13.43 16.82 14.39
C ALA A 840 -13.29 18.19 15.03
N VAL A 841 -12.11 18.52 15.52
CA VAL A 841 -11.83 19.82 16.15
C VAL A 841 -10.87 20.59 15.26
N SER A 842 -11.19 21.86 15.05
CA SER A 842 -10.35 22.80 14.31
C SER A 842 -9.84 23.89 15.24
N LEU A 843 -8.54 24.17 15.16
CA LEU A 843 -7.85 25.25 15.86
C LEU A 843 -7.30 26.22 14.81
N GLU A 844 -7.63 27.50 14.93
CA GLU A 844 -7.04 28.59 14.17
C GLU A 844 -6.18 29.47 15.07
N LEU A 845 -4.90 29.64 14.73
CA LEU A 845 -3.95 30.43 15.50
C LEU A 845 -3.74 31.82 14.89
N TYR A 846 -3.91 32.87 15.70
CA TYR A 846 -3.73 34.27 15.35
C TYR A 846 -2.72 34.95 16.26
N GLU A 847 -2.07 36.01 15.79
CA GLU A 847 -1.12 36.78 16.61
C GLU A 847 -1.78 37.48 17.81
N SER A 848 -3.05 37.88 17.66
CA SER A 848 -3.83 38.54 18.71
C SER A 848 -5.33 38.33 18.51
N ASP A 849 -6.10 38.48 19.58
CA ASP A 849 -7.55 38.62 19.55
C ASP A 849 -7.99 39.99 19.03
N THR A 850 -7.11 40.99 19.11
CA THR A 850 -7.37 42.35 18.63
C THR A 850 -7.18 42.47 17.12
N ARG A 851 -8.15 43.13 16.47
CA ARG A 851 -8.13 43.38 15.02
C ARG A 851 -6.99 44.33 14.66
N ASN A 852 -6.39 44.12 13.48
CA ASN A 852 -5.29 44.92 12.93
C ASN A 852 -4.03 44.97 13.80
N HIS A 853 -3.86 44.03 14.73
CA HIS A 853 -2.66 43.92 15.54
C HIS A 853 -1.68 42.94 14.91
N ARG A 854 -0.53 43.47 14.47
CA ARG A 854 0.59 42.68 13.94
C ARG A 854 1.83 42.94 14.78
N THR A 855 2.50 41.86 15.14
CA THR A 855 3.81 41.84 15.77
C THR A 855 4.81 42.49 14.82
N LYS A 856 5.49 43.55 15.28
CA LYS A 856 6.43 44.30 14.45
C LYS A 856 7.76 43.55 14.33
N SER A 857 7.86 42.64 13.36
CA SER A 857 9.12 42.02 12.99
C SER A 857 9.12 41.62 11.52
N ASP A 858 10.26 41.80 10.85
CA ASP A 858 10.49 41.33 9.48
C ASP A 858 10.95 39.87 9.45
N THR A 859 11.43 39.34 10.59
CA THR A 859 11.87 37.96 10.77
C THR A 859 11.14 37.28 11.92
N PHE A 860 10.87 35.97 11.79
CA PHE A 860 10.31 35.18 12.88
C PHE A 860 11.43 34.54 13.70
N SER A 861 11.33 34.58 15.03
CA SER A 861 12.17 33.81 15.95
C SER A 861 11.31 33.23 17.07
N SER A 862 11.46 31.93 17.32
CA SER A 862 10.77 31.23 18.42
C SER A 862 11.10 31.78 19.81
N PHE A 863 12.26 32.44 19.97
CA PHE A 863 12.65 33.00 21.27
C PHE A 863 11.94 34.31 21.62
N THR A 864 11.56 35.09 20.61
CA THR A 864 10.88 36.38 20.75
C THR A 864 9.38 36.30 20.46
N ALA A 865 8.89 35.19 19.89
CA ALA A 865 7.50 34.99 19.56
C ALA A 865 6.59 35.06 20.81
N GLU A 866 5.50 35.82 20.70
CA GLU A 866 4.44 35.89 21.71
C GLU A 866 3.50 34.68 21.59
N LYS A 867 2.73 34.40 22.65
CA LYS A 867 1.76 33.30 22.60
C LYS A 867 0.60 33.64 21.65
N PRO A 868 0.15 32.69 20.81
CA PRO A 868 -0.95 32.92 19.89
C PRO A 868 -2.29 33.05 20.62
N HIS A 869 -3.20 33.80 20.02
CA HIS A 869 -4.63 33.71 20.30
C HIS A 869 -5.22 32.55 19.47
N VAL A 870 -5.80 31.56 20.14
CA VAL A 870 -6.33 30.35 19.51
C VAL A 870 -7.85 30.36 19.53
N ILE A 871 -8.47 30.22 18.36
CA ILE A 871 -9.91 30.02 18.22
C ILE A 871 -10.13 28.52 17.95
N ALA A 872 -10.97 27.88 18.75
CA ALA A 872 -11.20 26.45 18.69
C ALA A 872 -12.69 26.13 18.58
N GLN A 873 -13.05 25.13 17.78
CA GLN A 873 -14.43 24.63 17.68
C GLN A 873 -14.44 23.15 17.34
N SER A 874 -15.36 22.40 17.97
CA SER A 874 -15.62 20.99 17.67
C SER A 874 -16.83 20.81 16.75
N PHE A 875 -16.74 19.86 15.82
CA PHE A 875 -17.78 19.51 14.85
C PHE A 875 -18.09 18.01 14.95
N PRO A 876 -19.35 17.61 15.13
CA PRO A 876 -19.74 16.22 15.04
C PRO A 876 -19.40 15.66 13.66
N PHE A 877 -18.76 14.49 13.64
CA PHE A 877 -18.38 13.79 12.44
C PHE A 877 -19.02 12.40 12.43
N SER A 878 -19.89 12.16 11.45
CA SER A 878 -20.68 10.92 11.34
C SER A 878 -19.88 9.73 10.82
N GLN A 879 -18.68 9.96 10.30
CA GLN A 879 -17.83 8.94 9.70
C GLN A 879 -16.70 8.51 10.64
N THR A 880 -16.17 7.32 10.41
CA THR A 880 -15.01 6.78 11.12
C THR A 880 -13.75 7.01 10.28
N PRO A 881 -12.91 8.01 10.61
CA PRO A 881 -11.68 8.26 9.88
C PRO A 881 -10.58 7.26 10.27
N SER A 882 -9.82 6.79 9.28
CA SER A 882 -8.63 5.96 9.43
C SER A 882 -7.34 6.69 9.01
N ALA A 883 -7.45 7.72 8.18
CA ALA A 883 -6.34 8.57 7.75
C ALA A 883 -6.79 10.02 7.56
N ILE A 884 -5.86 10.96 7.71
CA ILE A 884 -6.09 12.39 7.47
C ILE A 884 -4.96 12.98 6.62
N GLY A 885 -5.29 13.90 5.74
CA GLY A 885 -4.34 14.66 4.93
C GLY A 885 -4.92 16.02 4.55
N VAL A 886 -4.13 16.85 3.87
CA VAL A 886 -4.55 18.19 3.42
C VAL A 886 -4.06 18.43 2.00
N THR A 887 -4.86 19.12 1.19
CA THR A 887 -4.46 19.48 -0.17
C THR A 887 -3.37 20.54 -0.20
N THR A 888 -2.33 20.32 -1.01
CA THR A 888 -1.24 21.27 -1.23
C THR A 888 -1.21 21.75 -2.68
N THR A 889 -1.13 23.07 -2.89
CA THR A 889 -1.01 23.71 -4.21
C THR A 889 0.25 24.54 -4.29
N LYS A 890 0.67 24.89 -5.51
CA LYS A 890 1.97 25.49 -5.81
C LYS A 890 2.27 26.76 -5.00
N ALA A 891 1.30 27.64 -4.87
CA ALA A 891 1.41 28.94 -4.21
C ALA A 891 0.51 29.06 -2.96
N GLY A 892 -0.27 28.03 -2.63
CA GLY A 892 -1.17 28.05 -1.47
C GLY A 892 -2.28 29.10 -1.58
N ILE A 893 -2.77 29.38 -2.79
CA ILE A 893 -3.85 30.34 -3.09
C ILE A 893 -5.20 29.62 -3.13
N SER A 894 -5.25 28.42 -3.73
CA SER A 894 -6.47 27.61 -3.75
C SER A 894 -6.94 27.27 -2.33
N ALA A 895 -8.24 27.04 -2.15
CA ALA A 895 -8.77 26.66 -0.85
C ALA A 895 -8.16 25.32 -0.40
N LYS A 896 -8.07 25.13 0.92
CA LYS A 896 -7.61 23.87 1.50
C LYS A 896 -8.80 22.94 1.73
N ASP A 897 -8.69 21.73 1.24
CA ASP A 897 -9.57 20.63 1.62
C ASP A 897 -8.82 19.68 2.56
N ILE A 898 -9.50 19.27 3.63
CA ILE A 898 -9.05 18.22 4.55
C ILE A 898 -9.54 16.90 3.97
N LEU A 899 -8.61 15.99 3.73
CA LEU A 899 -8.86 14.68 3.16
C LEU A 899 -8.97 13.66 4.28
N PHE A 900 -10.07 12.91 4.32
CA PHE A 900 -10.27 11.82 5.27
C PHE A 900 -10.33 10.48 4.52
N GLY A 901 -9.46 9.56 4.87
CA GLY A 901 -9.63 8.15 4.56
C GLY A 901 -10.58 7.55 5.59
N LEU A 902 -11.62 6.85 5.16
CA LEU A 902 -12.65 6.33 6.05
C LEU A 902 -12.56 4.80 6.17
N SER A 903 -12.97 4.27 7.33
CA SER A 903 -12.98 2.82 7.59
C SER A 903 -13.92 2.04 6.66
N ARG A 904 -14.89 2.71 6.03
CA ARG A 904 -15.75 2.15 4.98
C ARG A 904 -15.11 2.15 3.58
N HIS A 905 -13.79 2.28 3.51
CA HIS A 905 -13.00 2.18 2.28
C HIS A 905 -13.27 3.31 1.27
N THR A 906 -13.45 4.55 1.73
CA THR A 906 -13.70 5.70 0.84
C THR A 906 -12.82 6.90 1.20
N VAL A 907 -12.49 7.73 0.22
CA VAL A 907 -11.75 8.99 0.43
C VAL A 907 -12.73 10.17 0.35
N MET A 908 -12.80 10.98 1.41
CA MET A 908 -13.66 12.15 1.53
C MET A 908 -12.83 13.43 1.54
N ALA A 909 -13.24 14.46 0.79
CA ALA A 909 -12.63 15.79 0.81
C ALA A 909 -13.60 16.80 1.42
N VAL A 910 -13.20 17.42 2.53
CA VAL A 910 -14.00 18.42 3.25
C VAL A 910 -13.30 19.77 3.16
N ASN A 911 -13.95 20.74 2.52
CA ASN A 911 -13.40 22.09 2.46
C ASN A 911 -13.25 22.71 3.85
N HIS A 912 -12.13 23.40 4.09
CA HIS A 912 -11.83 24.01 5.38
C HIS A 912 -12.94 24.95 5.89
N ARG A 913 -13.74 25.54 4.99
CA ARG A 913 -14.90 26.39 5.39
C ARG A 913 -15.95 25.66 6.22
N TYR A 914 -16.07 24.34 6.09
CA TYR A 914 -16.94 23.53 6.96
C TYR A 914 -16.34 23.30 8.35
N LEU A 915 -15.02 23.45 8.48
CA LEU A 915 -14.27 23.28 9.74
C LEU A 915 -13.77 24.62 10.30
N ASP A 916 -14.30 25.74 9.82
CA ASP A 916 -13.94 27.06 10.30
C ASP A 916 -14.47 27.27 11.73
N PRO A 917 -13.61 27.50 12.73
CA PRO A 917 -14.04 27.61 14.12
C PRO A 917 -14.83 28.89 14.42
N ARG A 918 -14.88 29.85 13.49
CA ARG A 918 -15.63 31.10 13.62
C ARG A 918 -17.08 30.99 13.12
N ARG A 919 -17.54 29.80 12.70
CA ARG A 919 -18.91 29.59 12.23
C ARG A 919 -19.94 29.96 13.31
N PRO A 920 -20.91 30.86 13.03
CA PRO A 920 -21.85 31.33 14.03
C PRO A 920 -22.83 30.23 14.45
N THR A 921 -23.07 30.07 15.75
CA THR A 921 -24.01 29.08 16.30
C THR A 921 -25.48 29.46 16.13
N GLY A 922 -25.76 30.75 15.89
CA GLY A 922 -27.09 31.29 15.63
C GLY A 922 -27.26 31.83 14.21
N ALA A 923 -28.27 32.67 14.03
CA ALA A 923 -28.46 33.39 12.77
C ALA A 923 -27.26 34.33 12.50
N PRO A 924 -26.61 34.25 11.32
CA PRO A 924 -25.45 35.08 11.02
C PRO A 924 -25.77 36.58 11.05
N THR A 925 -24.89 37.35 11.69
CA THR A 925 -24.88 38.81 11.67
C THR A 925 -24.53 39.36 10.28
N ALA A 926 -24.70 40.67 10.06
CA ALA A 926 -24.38 41.30 8.78
C ALA A 926 -22.88 41.16 8.42
N LEU A 927 -21.98 41.30 9.41
CA LEU A 927 -20.54 41.16 9.22
C LEU A 927 -20.14 39.72 8.91
N GLU A 928 -20.73 38.74 9.60
CA GLU A 928 -20.47 37.32 9.34
C GLU A 928 -20.98 36.87 7.95
N LYS A 929 -22.08 37.48 7.48
CA LYS A 929 -22.56 37.29 6.10
C LYS A 929 -21.62 37.90 5.06
N GLU A 930 -21.03 39.04 5.35
CA GLU A 930 -20.02 39.67 4.48
C GLU A 930 -18.77 38.79 4.35
N GLU A 931 -18.36 38.10 5.42
CA GLU A 931 -17.31 37.08 5.41
C GLU A 931 -17.74 35.74 4.78
N MET A 932 -19.02 35.60 4.42
CA MET A 932 -19.61 34.37 3.89
C MET A 932 -19.43 33.18 4.83
N LEU A 933 -19.55 33.40 6.15
CA LEU A 933 -19.50 32.34 7.16
C LEU A 933 -20.75 31.48 7.11
N ILE A 934 -20.54 30.16 7.14
CA ILE A 934 -21.62 29.16 7.13
C ILE A 934 -22.09 28.98 8.58
N PRO A 935 -23.40 29.07 8.89
CA PRO A 935 -23.90 28.77 10.24
C PRO A 935 -23.41 27.42 10.74
N TYR A 936 -23.09 27.29 12.02
CA TYR A 936 -22.59 26.07 12.63
C TYR A 936 -23.53 24.89 12.37
N SER A 937 -22.96 23.80 11.87
CA SER A 937 -23.64 22.54 11.63
C SER A 937 -22.61 21.40 11.70
N PRO A 938 -23.05 20.15 11.96
CA PRO A 938 -22.23 18.98 11.73
C PRO A 938 -21.64 18.96 10.32
N ILE A 939 -20.55 18.21 10.16
CA ILE A 939 -19.96 17.96 8.84
C ILE A 939 -21.00 17.21 7.99
N PRO A 940 -21.35 17.71 6.79
CA PRO A 940 -22.36 17.07 5.96
C PRO A 940 -21.87 15.72 5.42
N ASP A 941 -22.77 14.74 5.37
CA ASP A 941 -22.55 13.47 4.68
C ASP A 941 -23.19 13.54 3.28
N ASP A 942 -22.55 14.30 2.39
CA ASP A 942 -22.97 14.45 0.99
C ASP A 942 -22.10 13.55 0.09
N ALA A 943 -22.74 12.80 -0.80
CA ALA A 943 -22.08 11.93 -1.78
C ALA A 943 -21.02 12.68 -2.63
N ARG A 944 -21.20 13.99 -2.85
CA ARG A 944 -20.29 14.84 -3.63
C ARG A 944 -18.93 15.07 -2.96
N LEU A 945 -18.80 14.77 -1.67
CA LEU A 945 -17.55 14.92 -0.94
C LEU A 945 -16.62 13.71 -1.11
N TYR A 946 -17.10 12.60 -1.68
CA TYR A 946 -16.28 11.38 -1.86
C TYR A 946 -15.53 11.40 -3.18
N LEU A 947 -14.19 11.52 -3.10
CA LEU A 947 -13.30 11.49 -4.26
C LEU A 947 -13.25 10.12 -4.92
N SER A 948 -13.42 9.06 -4.14
CA SER A 948 -13.37 7.68 -4.64
C SER A 948 -14.70 7.18 -5.20
N TYR A 949 -15.79 7.97 -5.14
CA TYR A 949 -17.13 7.61 -5.62
C TYR A 949 -17.55 6.17 -5.24
N ASN A 950 -17.56 5.21 -6.19
CA ASN A 950 -17.92 3.80 -5.95
C ASN A 950 -16.71 2.85 -5.82
N LEU A 951 -15.49 3.41 -5.78
CA LEU A 951 -14.26 2.68 -5.56
C LEU A 951 -14.01 2.49 -4.06
N GLU A 952 -14.00 1.23 -3.65
CA GLU A 952 -13.68 0.81 -2.28
C GLU A 952 -12.17 0.66 -2.11
N VAL A 953 -11.52 1.68 -1.55
CA VAL A 953 -10.08 1.72 -1.26
C VAL A 953 -9.84 1.04 0.10
N ALA A 954 -9.42 -0.22 0.07
CA ALA A 954 -9.27 -1.02 1.29
C ALA A 954 -8.16 -0.49 2.22
N ASN A 955 -8.46 -0.47 3.53
CA ASN A 955 -7.53 -0.16 4.62
C ASN A 955 -6.64 1.07 4.39
N ILE A 956 -7.24 2.25 4.16
CA ILE A 956 -6.49 3.51 3.94
C ILE A 956 -5.73 3.88 5.21
N ARG A 957 -4.39 3.96 5.12
CA ARG A 957 -3.48 4.28 6.23
C ARG A 957 -2.89 5.68 6.14
N LYS A 958 -2.60 6.16 4.91
CA LYS A 958 -2.00 7.48 4.68
C LYS A 958 -2.58 8.12 3.42
N ILE A 959 -2.68 9.45 3.46
CA ILE A 959 -3.05 10.27 2.30
C ILE A 959 -1.94 11.32 2.11
N VAL A 960 -1.36 11.35 0.92
CA VAL A 960 -0.31 12.30 0.54
C VAL A 960 -0.79 13.09 -0.68
N THR A 961 -0.44 14.37 -0.72
CA THR A 961 -0.75 15.23 -1.86
C THR A 961 0.52 15.87 -2.41
N SER A 962 0.53 16.10 -3.73
CA SER A 962 1.61 16.81 -4.40
C SER A 962 1.05 17.93 -5.28
N PRO A 963 1.57 19.16 -5.16
CA PRO A 963 1.13 20.27 -6.00
C PRO A 963 1.49 20.03 -7.45
N THR A 964 0.67 20.54 -8.37
CA THR A 964 0.96 20.54 -9.81
C THR A 964 1.50 21.90 -10.24
N LEU A 965 1.80 22.11 -11.52
CA LEU A 965 2.17 23.46 -12.00
C LEU A 965 0.96 24.41 -12.05
N LEU A 966 -0.24 23.84 -12.05
CA LEU A 966 -1.50 24.54 -11.92
C LEU A 966 -1.77 24.81 -10.44
N GLU A 967 -2.21 26.03 -10.15
CA GLU A 967 -2.56 26.41 -8.79
C GLU A 967 -3.88 25.80 -8.35
N SER A 968 -4.79 25.53 -9.29
CA SER A 968 -6.08 24.95 -8.97
C SER A 968 -6.04 23.49 -8.56
N THR A 969 -5.01 22.73 -8.97
CA THR A 969 -5.02 21.27 -9.00
C THR A 969 -3.89 20.65 -8.19
N THR A 970 -4.22 19.60 -7.44
CA THR A 970 -3.27 18.74 -6.70
C THR A 970 -3.45 17.28 -7.12
N VAL A 971 -2.37 16.50 -7.08
CA VAL A 971 -2.45 15.04 -7.10
C VAL A 971 -2.72 14.56 -5.69
N VAL A 972 -3.67 13.64 -5.53
CA VAL A 972 -4.03 12.99 -4.27
C VAL A 972 -3.70 11.51 -4.39
N VAL A 973 -2.93 11.00 -3.44
CA VAL A 973 -2.56 9.58 -3.32
C VAL A 973 -3.05 9.08 -1.97
N ALA A 974 -4.07 8.23 -1.97
CA ALA A 974 -4.56 7.54 -0.78
C ALA A 974 -4.11 6.08 -0.86
N PHE A 975 -3.40 5.61 0.17
CA PHE A 975 -2.89 4.24 0.16
C PHE A 975 -2.91 3.56 1.53
N GLY A 976 -2.87 2.25 1.47
CA GLY A 976 -2.69 1.35 2.60
C GLY A 976 -2.61 -0.07 2.06
N GLN A 977 -3.70 -0.83 2.10
CA GLN A 977 -3.76 -2.09 1.36
C GLN A 977 -3.98 -1.88 -0.14
N ASP A 978 -4.85 -0.94 -0.50
CA ASP A 978 -5.02 -0.50 -1.88
C ASP A 978 -4.25 0.79 -2.16
N VAL A 979 -4.09 1.10 -3.44
CA VAL A 979 -3.56 2.39 -3.90
C VAL A 979 -4.61 3.06 -4.78
N PHE A 980 -5.04 4.25 -4.38
CA PHE A 980 -5.94 5.11 -5.14
C PHE A 980 -5.27 6.45 -5.42
N VAL A 981 -5.28 6.85 -6.68
CA VAL A 981 -4.70 8.12 -7.13
C VAL A 981 -5.73 8.88 -7.94
N THR A 982 -5.85 10.17 -7.67
CA THR A 982 -6.74 11.06 -8.41
C THR A 982 -6.16 12.47 -8.46
N ARG A 983 -6.78 13.34 -9.27
CA ARG A 983 -6.53 14.78 -9.30
C ARG A 983 -7.70 15.47 -8.61
N HIS A 984 -7.39 16.43 -7.74
CA HIS A 984 -8.41 17.18 -7.03
C HIS A 984 -8.19 18.69 -7.16
N ALA A 985 -9.29 19.42 -7.29
CA ALA A 985 -9.28 20.88 -7.44
C ALA A 985 -10.22 21.53 -6.40
N PRO A 986 -9.71 21.89 -5.21
CA PRO A 986 -10.53 22.41 -4.10
C PRO A 986 -11.41 23.60 -4.45
N SER A 987 -10.88 24.52 -5.27
CA SER A 987 -11.58 25.72 -5.75
C SER A 987 -12.12 25.59 -7.18
N LYS A 988 -12.24 24.37 -7.70
CA LYS A 988 -12.43 24.07 -9.13
C LYS A 988 -11.26 24.58 -9.99
N THR A 989 -11.25 24.18 -11.27
CA THR A 989 -10.21 24.54 -12.24
C THR A 989 -10.39 25.98 -12.75
N PHE A 990 -9.77 26.95 -12.08
CA PHE A 990 -9.85 28.37 -12.48
C PHE A 990 -8.70 28.82 -13.42
N ASP A 991 -7.67 28.01 -13.58
CA ASP A 991 -6.49 28.25 -14.42
C ASP A 991 -6.44 27.37 -15.67
N ILE A 992 -7.44 26.51 -15.88
CA ILE A 992 -7.69 25.79 -17.12
C ILE A 992 -9.05 26.24 -17.68
N LEU A 993 -9.15 26.31 -19.01
CA LEU A 993 -10.43 26.47 -19.68
C LEU A 993 -11.34 25.27 -19.42
N ASN A 994 -12.61 25.52 -19.08
CA ASN A 994 -13.55 24.45 -18.79
C ASN A 994 -13.69 23.47 -19.97
N GLU A 995 -13.85 22.18 -19.69
CA GLU A 995 -14.00 21.12 -20.71
C GLU A 995 -15.26 21.33 -21.55
N ASP A 996 -16.32 21.87 -20.95
CA ASP A 996 -17.58 22.23 -21.62
C ASP A 996 -17.51 23.50 -22.49
N PHE A 997 -16.34 24.13 -22.62
CA PHE A 997 -16.21 25.32 -23.44
C PHE A 997 -16.55 25.05 -24.91
N SER A 998 -17.59 25.72 -25.42
CA SER A 998 -18.13 25.51 -26.77
C SER A 998 -17.25 26.13 -27.85
N LYS A 999 -16.12 25.49 -28.17
CA LYS A 999 -15.15 25.92 -29.19
C LYS A 999 -15.79 26.08 -30.58
N SER A 1000 -16.71 25.18 -30.93
CA SER A 1000 -17.44 25.22 -32.22
C SER A 1000 -18.30 26.48 -32.35
N GLN A 1001 -18.99 26.87 -31.29
CA GLN A 1001 -19.80 28.10 -31.25
C GLN A 1001 -18.92 29.35 -31.41
N LEU A 1002 -17.77 29.39 -30.72
CA LEU A 1002 -16.80 30.48 -30.86
C LEU A 1002 -16.31 30.59 -32.32
N MET A 1003 -15.87 29.48 -32.91
CA MET A 1003 -15.37 29.44 -34.29
C MET A 1003 -16.45 29.83 -35.31
N LEU A 1004 -17.67 29.32 -35.16
CA LEU A 1004 -18.81 29.66 -36.03
C LEU A 1004 -19.10 31.17 -35.97
N THR A 1005 -19.09 31.76 -34.77
CA THR A 1005 -19.33 33.18 -34.57
C THR A 1005 -18.24 34.02 -35.23
N MET A 1006 -16.97 33.62 -35.10
CA MET A 1006 -15.85 34.29 -35.76
C MET A 1006 -15.99 34.26 -37.30
N VAL A 1007 -16.32 33.10 -37.88
CA VAL A 1007 -16.53 32.97 -39.34
C VAL A 1007 -17.72 33.80 -39.80
N ALA A 1008 -18.84 33.78 -39.05
CA ALA A 1008 -20.01 34.59 -39.35
C ALA A 1008 -19.69 36.09 -39.33
N LEU A 1009 -18.94 36.57 -38.33
CA LEU A 1009 -18.50 37.97 -38.25
C LEU A 1009 -17.60 38.35 -39.43
N VAL A 1010 -16.66 37.48 -39.82
CA VAL A 1010 -15.80 37.70 -40.99
C VAL A 1010 -16.62 37.78 -42.27
N LEU A 1011 -17.57 36.86 -42.49
CA LEU A 1011 -18.47 36.91 -43.65
C LEU A 1011 -19.33 38.19 -43.67
N VAL A 1012 -19.90 38.58 -42.53
CA VAL A 1012 -20.65 39.84 -42.40
C VAL A 1012 -19.77 41.03 -42.75
N LEU A 1013 -18.51 41.07 -42.29
CA LEU A 1013 -17.56 42.13 -42.65
C LEU A 1013 -17.26 42.13 -44.16
N PHE A 1014 -17.01 40.96 -44.76
CA PHE A 1014 -16.75 40.85 -46.20
C PHE A 1014 -17.94 41.30 -47.05
N ILE A 1015 -19.18 41.06 -46.60
CA ILE A 1015 -20.40 41.47 -47.29
C ILE A 1015 -20.70 42.96 -47.07
N THR A 1016 -20.59 43.45 -45.83
CA THR A 1016 -20.98 44.83 -45.47
C THR A 1016 -19.96 45.87 -45.91
N LYS A 1017 -18.66 45.56 -45.90
CA LYS A 1017 -17.60 46.48 -46.36
C LYS A 1017 -17.86 47.06 -47.75
N PRO A 1018 -18.10 46.26 -48.82
CA PRO A 1018 -18.38 46.82 -50.13
C PRO A 1018 -19.73 47.55 -50.20
N MET A 1019 -20.73 47.14 -49.41
CA MET A 1019 -22.02 47.85 -49.34
C MET A 1019 -21.87 49.26 -48.76
N VAL A 1020 -21.09 49.41 -47.69
CA VAL A 1020 -20.80 50.70 -47.06
C VAL A 1020 -19.98 51.57 -47.99
N VAL A 1021 -18.88 51.05 -48.57
CA VAL A 1021 -18.06 51.80 -49.55
C VAL A 1021 -18.91 52.28 -50.73
N LYS A 1022 -19.82 51.44 -51.25
CA LYS A 1022 -20.72 51.83 -52.34
C LYS A 1022 -21.78 52.85 -51.90
N LYS A 1023 -22.20 52.84 -50.64
CA LYS A 1023 -23.13 53.82 -50.09
C LYS A 1023 -22.45 55.18 -49.92
N GLU A 1024 -21.28 55.22 -49.27
CA GLU A 1024 -20.47 56.43 -49.10
C GLU A 1024 -20.09 57.05 -50.45
N LEU A 1025 -19.65 56.24 -51.42
CA LEU A 1025 -19.34 56.74 -52.76
C LEU A 1025 -20.56 57.38 -53.44
N ARG A 1026 -21.77 56.87 -53.19
CA ARG A 1026 -23.01 57.41 -53.76
C ARG A 1026 -23.45 58.71 -53.09
N GLU A 1027 -23.34 58.80 -51.76
CA GLU A 1027 -23.58 60.04 -50.98
C GLU A 1027 -22.53 61.13 -51.29
N LEU A 1028 -21.36 60.76 -51.79
CA LEU A 1028 -20.36 61.71 -52.27
C LEU A 1028 -20.63 62.22 -53.70
N TRP A 1029 -21.36 61.43 -54.52
CA TRP A 1029 -21.59 61.73 -55.94
C TRP A 1029 -22.96 62.40 -56.21
N TYR A 1030 -23.93 62.23 -55.31
CA TYR A 1030 -25.24 62.87 -55.28
C TYR A 1030 -25.51 63.40 -53.89
#